data_AF-A0A2E3XVY0-F1
#
_entry.id   AF-A0A2E3XVY0-F1
#
_cell.length_a   1.000
_cell.length_b   1.000
_cell.length_c   1.000
_cell.angle_alpha   90.00
_cell.angle_beta   90.00
_cell.angle_gamma   90.00
#
_symmetry.space_group_name_H-M   'P 1'
#
loop_
_entity.id
_entity.type
_entity.pdbx_description
1 polymer ?
#
loop_
_entity_poly.entity_id
_entity_poly.type
_entity_poly.pdbx_seq_one_letter_code
_entity_poly.pdbx_strand_id
1 'polypeptide(L)'
;MRLGFLYQSIWTIIFLFTLSDIQAAAMKRVVLGFWDSTEYEYKDSSANHIHQNLEVVLNHYGLKVEYIDVAKELPKELFQVEKLKKYRGVLSWFRDDQMNDPENYLKVLKNIRKANLPFLLMGEFGFLIDSSSKGKEKKEFEPSVVNKVLNDFDLDFKGDYFDNPMILEAKKLASPHWIEFERTLDNELKSVRVVNRMGPGETWLQIQTLGDKSQSDVIFVNPKISYVQSGYEIFTNPIDYKNQWRVNPFEIVKQTFFKNGLELAPDITTLYGSRVFYTHIDGDGYINVSQVDHKTYSGDIIIKEIIDHYKLPIMVSVIIAEVSSKYLGNASIEENVREMYKLPYVEGGSHTFTHPMSWDLNPTLADKKIYLKGEDIKNHKGPIVGYPLKDYVMNYETEVVGSLNYINENYMPKGKKAKTLLWSGSCSPPEKPLALLDKEGFLNMNGGDGKFDGVDASYTGLSPLYRMVGGYTQVYSSNANENLYTNLWEGPYSGFREVIEAFKNTEKPIRIRPINIYYHFYSGERVSSLKALKETYDFSLKQKINPIFPSLYIEMVHDWKTIEINKVNFEHYKVQTKGKVKTFRIDEPEKVPDYKKSVNIIGHQVINESLYVFLGKETNAEIYLTSKKQTQPYISEATVLVKDFNKKEITGVAHYPGYIEVMNKDKKKRFDILKTGEFRIQLESM
;
A
#
# COMPACT_ATOMS: atom_id res chain seq x y z
N MET A 1 -71.18 11.52 47.17
CA MET A 1 -71.27 12.66 46.25
C MET A 1 -70.06 13.57 46.51
N ARG A 2 -69.21 13.76 45.48
CA ARG A 2 -68.06 14.73 45.37
C ARG A 2 -66.84 14.47 46.28
N LEU A 3 -65.67 14.12 45.70
CA LEU A 3 -64.63 14.99 45.09
C LEU A 3 -64.04 16.00 46.11
N GLY A 4 -62.73 16.18 46.29
CA GLY A 4 -61.53 15.70 45.60
C GLY A 4 -60.31 16.55 46.04
N PHE A 5 -59.16 15.89 46.13
CA PHE A 5 -57.75 16.31 46.17
C PHE A 5 -57.36 17.79 45.91
N LEU A 6 -56.31 18.28 46.61
CA LEU A 6 -54.94 18.35 46.07
C LEU A 6 -53.91 18.79 47.15
N TYR A 7 -52.84 18.01 47.33
CA TYR A 7 -51.63 18.37 48.10
C TYR A 7 -50.57 18.89 47.12
N GLN A 8 -49.95 20.02 47.43
CA GLN A 8 -48.72 20.50 46.78
C GLN A 8 -47.50 19.91 47.48
N SER A 9 -46.63 19.23 46.72
CA SER A 9 -45.27 18.90 47.12
C SER A 9 -44.31 19.22 45.99
N ILE A 10 -43.39 20.14 46.27
CA ILE A 10 -42.29 20.59 45.42
C ILE A 10 -41.25 19.47 45.29
N TRP A 11 -40.89 19.09 44.06
CA TRP A 11 -39.71 18.27 43.77
C TRP A 11 -38.75 19.05 42.87
N THR A 12 -37.63 19.47 43.45
CA THR A 12 -36.48 20.00 42.73
C THR A 12 -35.68 18.81 42.17
N ILE A 13 -35.72 18.60 40.86
CA ILE A 13 -34.87 17.62 40.19
C ILE A 13 -33.50 18.24 39.95
N ILE A 14 -32.51 17.81 40.74
CA ILE A 14 -31.09 18.08 40.50
C ILE A 14 -30.62 17.07 39.44
N PHE A 15 -30.42 17.52 38.21
CA PHE A 15 -29.69 16.76 37.19
C PHE A 15 -28.20 16.81 37.51
N LEU A 16 -27.69 15.78 38.21
CA LEU A 16 -26.26 15.49 38.26
C LEU A 16 -25.85 14.93 36.89
N PHE A 17 -25.26 15.78 36.03
CA PHE A 17 -24.43 15.29 34.94
C PHE A 17 -23.20 14.64 35.56
N THR A 18 -23.20 13.32 35.65
CA THR A 18 -21.95 12.57 35.74
C THR A 18 -21.23 12.80 34.42
N LEU A 19 -20.22 13.67 34.42
CA LEU A 19 -19.15 13.67 33.43
C LEU A 19 -18.50 12.28 33.52
N SER A 20 -19.05 11.31 32.80
CA SER A 20 -18.28 10.14 32.43
C SER A 20 -17.11 10.69 31.62
N ASP A 21 -15.89 10.55 32.13
CA ASP A 21 -14.69 10.68 31.32
C ASP A 21 -14.91 9.82 30.08
N ILE A 22 -15.16 10.45 28.93
CA ILE A 22 -15.22 9.77 27.65
C ILE A 22 -13.78 9.34 27.38
N GLN A 23 -13.45 8.14 27.85
CA GLN A 23 -12.12 7.58 27.69
C GLN A 23 -11.92 7.33 26.20
N ALA A 24 -10.89 7.97 25.65
CA ALA A 24 -10.53 7.85 24.24
C ALA A 24 -10.32 6.37 23.90
N ALA A 25 -11.04 5.86 22.91
CA ALA A 25 -10.91 4.47 22.48
C ALA A 25 -9.82 4.36 21.41
N ALA A 26 -8.85 3.48 21.61
CA ALA A 26 -7.83 3.19 20.60
C ALA A 26 -8.51 2.67 19.33
N MET A 27 -8.25 3.33 18.20
CA MET A 27 -8.72 2.89 16.90
C MET A 27 -7.99 1.61 16.51
N LYS A 28 -8.76 0.56 16.29
CA LYS A 28 -8.23 -0.72 15.82
C LYS A 28 -7.88 -0.57 14.35
N ARG A 29 -6.60 -0.79 14.02
CA ARG A 29 -6.10 -0.68 12.64
C ARG A 29 -5.73 -2.03 12.02
N VAL A 30 -5.82 -3.12 12.77
CA VAL A 30 -5.41 -4.46 12.30
C VAL A 30 -6.62 -5.25 11.84
N VAL A 31 -6.60 -5.75 10.61
CA VAL A 31 -7.54 -6.75 10.09
C VAL A 31 -6.83 -8.10 10.08
N LEU A 32 -7.50 -9.14 10.59
CA LEU A 32 -6.99 -10.51 10.53
C LEU A 32 -7.31 -11.10 9.15
N GLY A 33 -6.29 -11.43 8.36
CA GLY A 33 -6.44 -11.96 7.01
C GLY A 33 -6.13 -13.45 6.93
N PHE A 34 -7.09 -14.28 6.55
CA PHE A 34 -6.89 -15.71 6.30
C PHE A 34 -6.63 -15.98 4.83
N TRP A 35 -5.63 -16.83 4.57
CA TRP A 35 -5.26 -17.30 3.24
C TRP A 35 -4.73 -18.74 3.34
N ASP A 36 -4.72 -19.47 2.22
CA ASP A 36 -4.18 -20.84 2.17
C ASP A 36 -2.96 -20.88 1.24
N SER A 37 -1.78 -21.18 1.80
CA SER A 37 -0.54 -21.24 1.02
C SER A 37 -0.45 -22.41 0.03
N THR A 38 -1.34 -23.39 0.11
CA THR A 38 -1.39 -24.52 -0.84
C THR A 38 -2.04 -24.14 -2.17
N GLU A 39 -2.77 -23.03 -2.22
CA GLU A 39 -3.38 -22.49 -3.44
C GLU A 39 -2.38 -21.76 -4.36
N TYR A 40 -1.13 -21.58 -3.92
CA TYR A 40 -0.12 -20.77 -4.60
C TYR A 40 1.21 -21.52 -4.77
N GLU A 41 1.91 -21.27 -5.89
CA GLU A 41 3.24 -21.83 -6.15
C GLU A 41 4.28 -21.25 -5.17
N TYR A 42 4.22 -19.94 -4.95
CA TYR A 42 5.02 -19.24 -3.94
C TYR A 42 4.28 -19.21 -2.60
N LYS A 43 4.92 -19.71 -1.54
CA LYS A 43 4.34 -19.84 -0.20
C LYS A 43 4.58 -18.62 0.70
N ASP A 44 4.78 -17.46 0.09
CA ASP A 44 4.91 -16.18 0.78
C ASP A 44 3.54 -15.51 0.92
N SER A 45 3.29 -14.83 2.04
CA SER A 45 2.02 -14.13 2.25
C SER A 45 1.76 -13.02 1.24
N SER A 46 2.77 -12.55 0.50
CA SER A 46 2.54 -11.60 -0.58
C SER A 46 1.81 -12.22 -1.77
N ALA A 47 1.77 -13.54 -1.93
CA ALA A 47 1.18 -14.19 -3.11
C ALA A 47 -0.36 -14.20 -3.12
N ASN A 48 -1.01 -14.07 -1.97
CA ASN A 48 -2.45 -14.23 -1.86
C ASN A 48 -3.25 -13.03 -2.41
N HIS A 49 -4.52 -13.29 -2.75
CA HIS A 49 -5.42 -12.28 -3.31
C HIS A 49 -5.63 -11.05 -2.43
N ILE A 50 -5.60 -11.20 -1.10
CA ILE A 50 -5.75 -10.07 -0.18
C ILE A 50 -4.58 -9.09 -0.37
N HIS A 51 -3.35 -9.60 -0.34
CA HIS A 51 -2.15 -8.78 -0.50
C HIS A 51 -2.05 -8.16 -1.90
N GLN A 52 -2.31 -8.97 -2.93
CA GLN A 52 -2.16 -8.57 -4.32
C GLN A 52 -3.22 -7.56 -4.78
N ASN A 53 -4.44 -7.56 -4.20
CA ASN A 53 -5.55 -6.76 -4.73
C ASN A 53 -6.16 -5.79 -3.71
N LEU A 54 -6.36 -6.20 -2.45
CA LEU A 54 -7.18 -5.44 -1.49
C LEU A 54 -6.37 -4.66 -0.47
N GLU A 55 -5.16 -5.09 -0.13
CA GLU A 55 -4.37 -4.47 0.94
C GLU A 55 -4.05 -3.00 0.65
N VAL A 56 -3.87 -2.62 -0.62
CA VAL A 56 -3.70 -1.19 -1.01
C VAL A 56 -4.92 -0.34 -0.62
N VAL A 57 -6.13 -0.88 -0.76
CA VAL A 57 -7.38 -0.22 -0.36
C VAL A 57 -7.51 -0.19 1.16
N LEU A 58 -7.12 -1.27 1.85
CA LEU A 58 -7.05 -1.28 3.31
C LEU A 58 -6.07 -0.22 3.83
N ASN A 59 -4.88 -0.11 3.23
CA ASN A 59 -3.87 0.89 3.57
C ASN A 59 -4.40 2.32 3.36
N HIS A 60 -5.17 2.57 2.30
CA HIS A 60 -5.84 3.86 2.07
C HIS A 60 -6.74 4.27 3.24
N TYR A 61 -7.46 3.32 3.85
CA TYR A 61 -8.27 3.55 5.07
C TYR A 61 -7.48 3.44 6.38
N GLY A 62 -6.15 3.39 6.32
CA GLY A 62 -5.30 3.31 7.52
C GLY A 62 -5.25 1.92 8.15
N LEU A 63 -5.77 0.87 7.49
CA LEU A 63 -5.79 -0.50 7.98
C LEU A 63 -4.59 -1.32 7.49
N LYS A 64 -4.08 -2.18 8.37
CA LYS A 64 -3.00 -3.16 8.09
C LYS A 64 -3.51 -4.58 8.24
N VAL A 65 -2.92 -5.52 7.52
CA VAL A 65 -3.28 -6.93 7.57
C VAL A 65 -2.29 -7.72 8.43
N GLU A 66 -2.82 -8.58 9.29
CA GLU A 66 -2.07 -9.64 9.97
C GLU A 66 -2.48 -10.97 9.31
N TYR A 67 -1.56 -11.60 8.57
CA TYR A 67 -1.85 -12.79 7.76
C TYR A 67 -1.73 -14.09 8.57
N ILE A 68 -2.73 -14.96 8.44
CA ILE A 68 -2.73 -16.32 8.96
C ILE A 68 -2.89 -17.31 7.81
N ASP A 69 -1.89 -18.17 7.66
CA ASP A 69 -1.88 -19.25 6.69
C ASP A 69 -2.61 -20.47 7.27
N VAL A 70 -3.80 -20.78 6.73
CA VAL A 70 -4.66 -21.86 7.24
C VAL A 70 -4.13 -23.25 6.88
N ALA A 71 -3.18 -23.36 5.96
CA ALA A 71 -2.49 -24.61 5.67
C ALA A 71 -1.50 -25.03 6.77
N LYS A 72 -1.21 -24.13 7.72
CA LYS A 72 -0.32 -24.35 8.87
C LYS A 72 -1.14 -24.44 10.17
N GLU A 73 -0.48 -24.83 11.26
CA GLU A 73 -1.10 -24.82 12.58
C GLU A 73 -1.59 -23.40 12.95
N LEU A 74 -2.88 -23.28 13.23
CA LEU A 74 -3.49 -22.00 13.61
C LEU A 74 -2.99 -21.54 14.99
N PRO A 75 -2.61 -20.25 15.17
CA PRO A 75 -2.15 -19.75 16.46
C PRO A 75 -3.19 -19.93 17.58
N LYS A 76 -2.71 -20.32 18.78
CA LYS A 76 -3.57 -20.62 19.95
C LYS A 76 -4.39 -19.42 20.41
N GLU A 77 -3.93 -18.22 20.12
CA GLU A 77 -4.60 -16.95 20.41
C GLU A 77 -5.93 -16.82 19.65
N LEU A 78 -6.04 -17.43 18.46
CA LEU A 78 -7.27 -17.38 17.66
C LEU A 78 -8.42 -18.18 18.28
N PHE A 79 -8.10 -19.09 19.21
CA PHE A 79 -9.08 -19.85 19.98
C PHE A 79 -9.56 -19.12 21.25
N GLN A 80 -9.07 -17.89 21.49
CA GLN A 80 -9.40 -17.08 22.67
C GLN A 80 -10.14 -15.81 22.25
N VAL A 81 -11.45 -15.73 22.55
CA VAL A 81 -12.33 -14.60 22.18
C VAL A 81 -11.76 -13.24 22.59
N GLU A 82 -11.17 -13.13 23.79
CA GLU A 82 -10.60 -11.87 24.27
C GLU A 82 -9.38 -11.40 23.46
N LYS A 83 -8.57 -12.32 22.94
CA LYS A 83 -7.41 -11.98 22.10
C LYS A 83 -7.83 -11.46 20.73
N LEU A 84 -8.96 -11.93 20.21
CA LEU A 84 -9.51 -11.48 18.93
C LEU A 84 -10.01 -10.02 18.98
N LYS A 85 -10.40 -9.51 20.16
CA LYS A 85 -10.90 -8.13 20.30
C LYS A 85 -9.87 -7.05 19.92
N LYS A 86 -8.58 -7.37 19.76
CA LYS A 86 -7.57 -6.43 19.25
C LYS A 86 -7.79 -6.06 17.78
N TYR A 87 -8.41 -6.95 16.99
CA TYR A 87 -8.63 -6.74 15.56
C TYR A 87 -9.86 -5.84 15.31
N ARG A 88 -9.80 -5.10 14.20
CA ARG A 88 -10.94 -4.34 13.68
C ARG A 88 -12.00 -5.25 13.09
N GLY A 89 -11.57 -6.33 12.45
CA GLY A 89 -12.41 -7.31 11.80
C GLY A 89 -11.58 -8.42 11.17
N VAL A 90 -12.25 -9.29 10.43
CA VAL A 90 -11.66 -10.44 9.77
C VAL A 90 -11.89 -10.35 8.26
N LEU A 91 -10.96 -10.89 7.51
CA LEU A 91 -11.00 -11.02 6.06
C LEU A 91 -10.54 -12.44 5.68
N SER A 92 -11.24 -13.10 4.77
CA SER A 92 -10.73 -14.30 4.10
C SER A 92 -10.99 -14.21 2.60
N TRP A 93 -10.02 -14.68 1.82
CA TRP A 93 -10.14 -14.74 0.37
C TRP A 93 -9.43 -15.98 -0.16
N PHE A 94 -10.23 -17.01 -0.47
CA PHE A 94 -9.75 -18.32 -0.94
C PHE A 94 -10.07 -18.51 -2.43
N ARG A 95 -9.26 -19.32 -3.10
CA ARG A 95 -9.36 -19.65 -4.54
C ARG A 95 -10.12 -20.94 -4.79
N ASP A 96 -10.12 -21.85 -3.83
CA ASP A 96 -10.93 -23.06 -3.87
C ASP A 96 -11.57 -23.34 -2.49
N ASP A 97 -12.29 -24.45 -2.37
CA ASP A 97 -12.95 -24.85 -1.12
C ASP A 97 -12.18 -25.93 -0.34
N GLN A 98 -10.92 -26.19 -0.70
CA GLN A 98 -10.09 -27.20 -0.07
C GLN A 98 -9.27 -26.60 1.05
N MET A 99 -9.32 -27.23 2.22
CA MET A 99 -8.50 -26.83 3.35
C MET A 99 -8.01 -28.04 4.13
N ASN A 100 -6.80 -27.92 4.66
CA ASN A 100 -6.29 -28.88 5.61
C ASN A 100 -6.90 -28.61 6.98
N ASP A 101 -7.60 -29.60 7.54
CA ASP A 101 -8.24 -29.50 8.88
C ASP A 101 -9.23 -28.31 9.02
N PRO A 102 -10.28 -28.27 8.18
CA PRO A 102 -11.27 -27.18 8.19
C PRO A 102 -12.05 -27.09 9.51
N GLU A 103 -12.12 -28.15 10.32
CA GLU A 103 -12.79 -28.12 11.62
C GLU A 103 -12.16 -27.10 12.58
N ASN A 104 -10.84 -26.96 12.56
CA ASN A 104 -10.14 -25.99 13.39
C ASN A 104 -10.40 -24.56 12.92
N TYR A 105 -10.45 -24.32 11.60
CA TYR A 105 -10.85 -23.01 11.07
C TYR A 105 -12.30 -22.66 11.45
N LEU A 106 -13.24 -23.62 11.34
CA LEU A 106 -14.63 -23.43 11.74
C LEU A 106 -14.78 -23.10 13.24
N LYS A 107 -13.94 -23.67 14.12
CA LYS A 107 -13.89 -23.28 15.55
C LYS A 107 -13.43 -21.83 15.73
N VAL A 108 -12.45 -21.39 14.94
CA VAL A 108 -11.98 -20.00 14.95
C VAL A 108 -13.07 -19.05 14.46
N LEU A 109 -13.80 -19.37 13.39
CA LEU A 109 -14.94 -18.58 12.92
C LEU A 109 -16.03 -18.40 13.99
N LYS A 110 -16.34 -19.46 14.78
CA LYS A 110 -17.25 -19.34 15.93
C LYS A 110 -16.74 -18.34 16.98
N ASN A 111 -15.44 -18.31 17.24
CA ASN A 111 -14.85 -17.36 18.18
C ASN A 111 -14.80 -15.93 17.65
N ILE A 112 -14.54 -15.76 16.35
CA ILE A 112 -14.65 -14.47 15.65
C ILE A 112 -16.07 -13.90 15.81
N ARG A 113 -17.07 -14.77 15.62
CA ARG A 113 -18.45 -14.37 15.84
C ARG A 113 -18.71 -13.97 17.29
N LYS A 114 -18.28 -14.77 18.27
CA LYS A 114 -18.40 -14.44 19.71
C LYS A 114 -17.69 -13.14 20.09
N ALA A 115 -16.58 -12.81 19.42
CA ALA A 115 -15.85 -11.55 19.60
C ALA A 115 -16.56 -10.35 18.94
N ASN A 116 -17.67 -10.59 18.23
CA ASN A 116 -18.44 -9.59 17.49
C ASN A 116 -17.61 -8.81 16.46
N LEU A 117 -16.69 -9.51 15.79
CA LEU A 117 -15.90 -8.92 14.72
C LEU A 117 -16.68 -8.97 13.39
N PRO A 118 -16.70 -7.86 12.62
CA PRO A 118 -17.21 -7.90 11.26
C PRO A 118 -16.29 -8.76 10.38
N PHE A 119 -16.88 -9.51 9.46
CA PHE A 119 -16.17 -10.43 8.58
C PHE A 119 -16.38 -10.04 7.10
N LEU A 120 -15.30 -9.88 6.34
CA LEU A 120 -15.34 -9.80 4.88
C LEU A 120 -14.94 -11.17 4.32
N LEU A 121 -15.89 -11.85 3.67
CA LEU A 121 -15.66 -13.13 3.02
C LEU A 121 -15.74 -12.92 1.51
N MET A 122 -14.63 -13.18 0.81
CA MET A 122 -14.52 -13.02 -0.64
C MET A 122 -14.05 -14.30 -1.31
N GLY A 123 -14.49 -14.55 -2.54
CA GLY A 123 -14.11 -15.75 -3.28
C GLY A 123 -14.88 -17.00 -2.82
N GLU A 124 -14.17 -18.10 -2.70
CA GLU A 124 -14.72 -19.37 -2.19
C GLU A 124 -14.73 -19.38 -0.65
N PHE A 125 -15.45 -20.33 -0.04
CA PHE A 125 -15.47 -20.45 1.42
C PHE A 125 -14.13 -20.95 1.96
N GLY A 126 -13.45 -21.82 1.21
CA GLY A 126 -12.16 -22.40 1.59
C GLY A 126 -12.27 -23.71 2.35
N PHE A 127 -13.41 -24.04 2.95
CA PHE A 127 -13.51 -25.12 3.95
C PHE A 127 -14.61 -26.16 3.67
N LEU A 128 -15.15 -26.21 2.46
CA LEU A 128 -16.18 -27.21 2.11
C LEU A 128 -15.60 -28.61 1.91
N ILE A 129 -14.29 -28.72 1.65
CA ILE A 129 -13.61 -29.97 1.36
C ILE A 129 -12.39 -30.14 2.28
N ASP A 130 -12.37 -31.22 3.06
CA ASP A 130 -11.20 -31.59 3.87
C ASP A 130 -10.15 -32.32 3.02
N SER A 131 -8.99 -31.70 2.86
CA SER A 131 -7.85 -32.22 2.09
C SER A 131 -6.74 -32.85 2.97
N SER A 132 -6.95 -32.98 4.28
CA SER A 132 -5.92 -33.44 5.22
C SER A 132 -5.43 -34.88 5.01
N SER A 133 -6.28 -35.73 4.41
CA SER A 133 -5.98 -37.16 4.24
C SER A 133 -5.21 -37.44 2.93
N LYS A 134 -3.88 -37.58 3.02
CA LYS A 134 -3.06 -38.07 1.89
C LYS A 134 -3.53 -39.48 1.47
N GLY A 135 -4.15 -39.58 0.30
CA GLY A 135 -4.48 -40.86 -0.35
C GLY A 135 -5.84 -41.48 0.02
N LYS A 136 -6.73 -40.77 0.72
CA LYS A 136 -8.15 -41.13 0.85
C LYS A 136 -9.02 -40.15 0.06
N GLU A 137 -10.26 -40.55 -0.22
CA GLU A 137 -11.25 -39.66 -0.84
C GLU A 137 -11.38 -38.37 -0.03
N LYS A 138 -11.36 -37.23 -0.74
CA LYS A 138 -11.62 -35.91 -0.16
C LYS A 138 -13.01 -35.93 0.47
N LYS A 139 -13.13 -35.45 1.71
CA LYS A 139 -14.40 -35.42 2.42
C LYS A 139 -15.06 -34.07 2.22
N GLU A 140 -16.17 -34.05 1.51
CA GLU A 140 -17.03 -32.87 1.35
C GLU A 140 -17.97 -32.73 2.55
N PHE A 141 -18.19 -31.50 3.02
CA PHE A 141 -19.11 -31.21 4.10
C PHE A 141 -20.51 -30.92 3.58
N GLU A 142 -21.47 -31.70 4.07
CA GLU A 142 -22.89 -31.44 3.87
C GLU A 142 -23.28 -30.01 4.30
N PRO A 143 -24.17 -29.30 3.57
CA PRO A 143 -24.61 -27.95 3.93
C PRO A 143 -25.10 -27.82 5.37
N SER A 144 -25.73 -28.87 5.92
CA SER A 144 -26.19 -28.91 7.31
C SER A 144 -25.05 -28.78 8.35
N VAL A 145 -23.83 -29.20 8.01
CA VAL A 145 -22.65 -29.07 8.86
C VAL A 145 -22.05 -27.67 8.73
N VAL A 146 -21.92 -27.19 7.49
CA VAL A 146 -21.42 -25.85 7.15
C VAL A 146 -22.28 -24.75 7.80
N ASN A 147 -23.60 -24.88 7.71
CA ASN A 147 -24.57 -23.94 8.26
C ASN A 147 -24.60 -23.86 9.79
N LYS A 148 -23.95 -24.80 10.51
CA LYS A 148 -23.73 -24.64 11.97
C LYS A 148 -22.78 -23.49 12.32
N VAL A 149 -22.09 -22.93 11.33
CA VAL A 149 -21.22 -21.75 11.48
C VAL A 149 -21.75 -20.59 10.67
N LEU A 150 -22.10 -20.81 9.39
CA LEU A 150 -22.53 -19.74 8.50
C LEU A 150 -23.82 -19.04 8.99
N ASN A 151 -24.78 -19.77 9.55
CA ASN A 151 -26.00 -19.18 10.08
C ASN A 151 -25.72 -18.16 11.22
N ASP A 152 -24.64 -18.34 11.99
CA ASP A 152 -24.28 -17.39 13.05
C ASP A 152 -23.85 -16.01 12.49
N PHE A 153 -23.40 -16.00 11.22
CA PHE A 153 -23.07 -14.81 10.43
C PHE A 153 -24.23 -14.34 9.55
N ASP A 154 -25.41 -14.97 9.65
CA ASP A 154 -26.57 -14.73 8.80
C ASP A 154 -26.38 -15.16 7.33
N LEU A 155 -25.71 -16.30 7.10
CA LEU A 155 -25.56 -16.95 5.79
C LEU A 155 -26.22 -18.33 5.79
N ASP A 156 -27.04 -18.61 4.79
CA ASP A 156 -27.66 -19.92 4.57
C ASP A 156 -27.14 -20.52 3.25
N PHE A 157 -26.20 -21.46 3.34
CA PHE A 157 -25.65 -22.18 2.19
C PHE A 157 -26.54 -23.37 1.83
N LYS A 158 -26.99 -23.44 0.57
CA LYS A 158 -27.89 -24.52 0.10
C LYS A 158 -27.16 -25.72 -0.51
N GLY A 159 -25.95 -25.52 -1.03
CA GLY A 159 -25.17 -26.56 -1.70
C GLY A 159 -25.40 -26.63 -3.20
N ASP A 160 -26.52 -26.12 -3.71
CA ASP A 160 -26.79 -26.11 -5.15
C ASP A 160 -25.78 -25.25 -5.91
N TYR A 161 -25.32 -25.75 -7.07
CA TYR A 161 -24.33 -25.11 -7.93
C TYR A 161 -24.79 -25.11 -9.38
N PHE A 162 -24.74 -23.94 -10.01
CA PHE A 162 -25.11 -23.74 -11.40
C PHE A 162 -23.92 -23.15 -12.17
N ASP A 163 -23.43 -23.87 -13.17
CA ASP A 163 -22.24 -23.50 -13.94
C ASP A 163 -22.54 -22.98 -15.34
N ASN A 164 -23.77 -23.11 -15.82
CA ASN A 164 -24.20 -22.65 -17.13
C ASN A 164 -24.69 -21.19 -17.07
N PRO A 165 -23.95 -20.20 -17.63
CA PRO A 165 -24.35 -18.80 -17.57
C PRO A 165 -25.66 -18.49 -18.32
N MET A 166 -26.03 -19.32 -19.31
CA MET A 166 -27.23 -19.10 -20.14
C MET A 166 -28.54 -19.24 -19.38
N ILE A 167 -28.51 -19.89 -18.22
CA ILE A 167 -29.68 -20.06 -17.35
C ILE A 167 -29.66 -19.08 -16.17
N LEU A 168 -28.70 -18.17 -16.11
CA LEU A 168 -28.53 -17.20 -15.02
C LEU A 168 -29.00 -15.82 -15.43
N GLU A 169 -29.65 -15.13 -14.51
CA GLU A 169 -30.08 -13.74 -14.64
C GLU A 169 -29.62 -12.94 -13.43
N ALA A 170 -28.94 -11.82 -13.66
CA ALA A 170 -28.50 -10.93 -12.60
C ALA A 170 -29.57 -9.88 -12.26
N LYS A 171 -29.97 -9.85 -10.99
CA LYS A 171 -30.72 -8.75 -10.39
C LYS A 171 -29.75 -7.82 -9.67
N LYS A 172 -29.47 -6.70 -10.33
CA LYS A 172 -28.64 -5.60 -9.83
C LYS A 172 -29.48 -4.77 -8.85
N LEU A 173 -29.28 -4.96 -7.54
CA LEU A 173 -30.09 -4.33 -6.48
C LEU A 173 -29.45 -3.07 -5.89
N ALA A 174 -28.12 -2.96 -5.98
CA ALA A 174 -27.36 -1.76 -5.61
C ALA A 174 -27.02 -0.89 -6.83
N SER A 175 -26.43 0.28 -6.57
CA SER A 175 -25.88 1.16 -7.60
C SER A 175 -24.85 0.42 -8.47
N PRO A 176 -24.81 0.63 -9.80
CA PRO A 176 -23.77 0.04 -10.66
C PRO A 176 -22.35 0.35 -10.18
N HIS A 177 -22.12 1.53 -9.58
CA HIS A 177 -20.82 1.90 -9.02
C HIS A 177 -20.33 0.97 -7.90
N TRP A 178 -21.18 0.14 -7.32
CA TRP A 178 -20.85 -0.78 -6.22
C TRP A 178 -20.60 -2.22 -6.69
N ILE A 179 -21.21 -2.63 -7.81
CA ILE A 179 -21.23 -4.03 -8.29
C ILE A 179 -20.72 -4.21 -9.73
N GLU A 180 -20.47 -3.11 -10.44
CA GLU A 180 -19.90 -3.03 -11.78
C GLU A 180 -18.86 -1.90 -11.82
N PHE A 181 -17.94 -1.88 -10.84
CA PHE A 181 -17.05 -0.77 -10.54
C PHE A 181 -16.09 -0.42 -11.69
N GLU A 182 -15.30 -1.40 -12.16
CA GLU A 182 -14.42 -1.25 -13.33
C GLU A 182 -14.89 -2.08 -14.53
N ARG A 183 -15.78 -3.06 -14.30
CA ARG A 183 -16.28 -3.95 -15.34
C ARG A 183 -17.75 -4.32 -15.16
N THR A 184 -18.51 -4.25 -16.25
CA THR A 184 -19.92 -4.66 -16.32
C THR A 184 -20.08 -6.19 -16.26
N LEU A 185 -21.25 -6.65 -15.82
CA LEU A 185 -21.66 -8.05 -15.76
C LEU A 185 -22.30 -8.55 -17.08
N ASP A 186 -22.51 -7.65 -18.03
CA ASP A 186 -23.24 -7.92 -19.28
C ASP A 186 -22.59 -9.06 -20.07
N ASN A 187 -23.33 -10.16 -20.24
CA ASN A 187 -22.89 -11.41 -20.88
C ASN A 187 -21.70 -12.13 -20.21
N GLU A 188 -21.43 -11.84 -18.94
CA GLU A 188 -20.26 -12.37 -18.22
C GLU A 188 -20.58 -12.94 -16.84
N LEU A 189 -21.82 -13.40 -16.65
CA LEU A 189 -22.20 -14.11 -15.44
C LEU A 189 -21.35 -15.37 -15.29
N LYS A 190 -20.86 -15.58 -14.07
CA LYS A 190 -20.08 -16.75 -13.69
C LYS A 190 -20.98 -17.77 -13.02
N SER A 191 -20.43 -18.95 -12.79
CA SER A 191 -21.10 -19.96 -12.00
C SER A 191 -21.53 -19.41 -10.64
N VAL A 192 -22.60 -19.99 -10.09
CA VAL A 192 -23.16 -19.55 -8.82
C VAL A 192 -23.48 -20.75 -7.95
N ARG A 193 -22.99 -20.70 -6.71
CA ARG A 193 -23.45 -21.49 -5.58
C ARG A 193 -24.60 -20.76 -4.91
N VAL A 194 -25.64 -21.49 -4.52
CA VAL A 194 -26.81 -20.92 -3.85
C VAL A 194 -26.49 -20.62 -2.39
N VAL A 195 -26.40 -19.32 -2.09
CA VAL A 195 -26.21 -18.76 -0.76
C VAL A 195 -27.26 -17.67 -0.57
N ASN A 196 -28.00 -17.73 0.54
CA ASN A 196 -29.01 -16.73 0.85
C ASN A 196 -28.62 -15.94 2.10
N ARG A 197 -28.81 -14.62 2.04
CA ARG A 197 -28.67 -13.75 3.20
C ARG A 197 -29.81 -14.03 4.17
N MET A 198 -29.46 -14.17 5.44
CA MET A 198 -30.42 -14.19 6.54
C MET A 198 -30.47 -12.82 7.24
N GLY A 199 -31.52 -12.57 8.01
CA GLY A 199 -31.59 -11.41 8.89
C GLY A 199 -31.59 -10.04 8.19
N PRO A 200 -31.33 -8.94 8.92
CA PRO A 200 -31.27 -7.59 8.38
C PRO A 200 -29.96 -7.34 7.62
N GLY A 201 -30.01 -6.51 6.58
CA GLY A 201 -28.88 -6.26 5.68
C GLY A 201 -29.37 -5.91 4.28
N GLU A 202 -28.44 -5.75 3.36
CA GLU A 202 -28.70 -5.33 1.99
C GLU A 202 -28.04 -6.30 1.02
N THR A 203 -28.83 -6.87 0.11
CA THR A 203 -28.30 -7.61 -1.04
C THR A 203 -28.01 -6.61 -2.15
N TRP A 204 -26.78 -6.60 -2.65
CA TRP A 204 -26.34 -5.71 -3.74
C TRP A 204 -26.48 -6.36 -5.10
N LEU A 205 -26.17 -7.64 -5.19
CA LEU A 205 -26.28 -8.43 -6.41
C LEU A 205 -26.86 -9.80 -6.07
N GLN A 206 -27.94 -10.16 -6.77
CA GLN A 206 -28.56 -11.47 -6.70
C GLN A 206 -28.50 -12.12 -8.08
N ILE A 207 -28.22 -13.41 -8.13
CA ILE A 207 -28.34 -14.22 -9.33
C ILE A 207 -29.54 -15.13 -9.16
N GLN A 208 -30.41 -15.15 -10.18
CA GLN A 208 -31.54 -16.05 -10.24
C GLN A 208 -31.38 -17.01 -11.43
N THR A 209 -31.76 -18.27 -11.25
CA THR A 209 -31.87 -19.24 -12.34
C THR A 209 -33.21 -19.08 -13.08
N LEU A 210 -33.21 -19.19 -14.41
CA LEU A 210 -34.43 -19.06 -15.23
C LEU A 210 -35.41 -20.23 -15.05
N GLY A 211 -34.91 -21.41 -14.67
CA GLY A 211 -35.69 -22.65 -14.55
C GLY A 211 -36.37 -22.82 -13.19
N ASP A 212 -35.68 -23.44 -12.24
CA ASP A 212 -36.13 -23.71 -10.87
C ASP A 212 -36.32 -22.44 -10.02
N LYS A 213 -35.93 -21.28 -10.54
CA LYS A 213 -36.02 -19.96 -9.87
C LYS A 213 -35.28 -19.90 -8.54
N SER A 214 -34.27 -20.74 -8.38
CA SER A 214 -33.29 -20.65 -7.31
C SER A 214 -32.64 -19.26 -7.35
N GLN A 215 -32.49 -18.65 -6.17
CA GLN A 215 -31.90 -17.33 -6.00
C GLN A 215 -30.67 -17.46 -5.13
N SER A 216 -29.62 -16.72 -5.47
CA SER A 216 -28.39 -16.63 -4.70
C SER A 216 -27.98 -15.17 -4.53
N ASP A 217 -27.82 -14.74 -3.29
CA ASP A 217 -27.28 -13.43 -2.92
C ASP A 217 -25.75 -13.48 -3.05
N VAL A 218 -25.24 -13.20 -4.26
CA VAL A 218 -23.80 -13.31 -4.58
C VAL A 218 -22.98 -12.14 -4.04
N ILE A 219 -23.61 -10.98 -3.82
CA ILE A 219 -23.00 -9.86 -3.09
C ILE A 219 -24.02 -9.31 -2.11
N PHE A 220 -23.68 -9.32 -0.82
CA PHE A 220 -24.49 -8.66 0.20
C PHE A 220 -23.67 -8.19 1.39
N VAL A 221 -24.23 -7.23 2.12
CA VAL A 221 -23.62 -6.64 3.31
C VAL A 221 -24.60 -6.61 4.47
N ASN A 222 -24.10 -6.89 5.67
CA ASN A 222 -24.85 -6.76 6.91
C ASN A 222 -23.92 -6.39 8.11
N PRO A 223 -24.47 -6.15 9.31
CA PRO A 223 -23.66 -5.81 10.49
C PRO A 223 -22.63 -6.86 10.94
N LYS A 224 -22.76 -8.13 10.56
CA LYS A 224 -21.86 -9.23 10.93
C LYS A 224 -20.88 -9.60 9.83
N ILE A 225 -21.32 -9.58 8.58
CA ILE A 225 -20.54 -10.05 7.43
C ILE A 225 -20.84 -9.23 6.16
N SER A 226 -19.85 -9.13 5.30
CA SER A 226 -20.00 -8.78 3.90
C SER A 226 -19.48 -9.95 3.08
N TYR A 227 -20.31 -10.43 2.15
CA TYR A 227 -20.04 -11.61 1.34
C TYR A 227 -19.96 -11.20 -0.13
N VAL A 228 -18.90 -11.66 -0.80
CA VAL A 228 -18.71 -11.52 -2.24
C VAL A 228 -18.31 -12.89 -2.78
N GLN A 229 -19.20 -13.51 -3.53
CA GLN A 229 -18.99 -14.84 -4.06
C GLN A 229 -17.99 -14.84 -5.23
N SER A 230 -17.14 -15.88 -5.26
CA SER A 230 -16.22 -16.22 -6.35
C SER A 230 -16.74 -15.85 -7.74
N GLY A 231 -15.94 -15.10 -8.50
CA GLY A 231 -16.26 -14.61 -9.83
C GLY A 231 -17.05 -13.30 -9.89
N TYR A 232 -17.54 -12.81 -8.74
CA TYR A 232 -18.20 -11.51 -8.61
C TYR A 232 -17.35 -10.47 -7.86
N GLU A 233 -16.18 -10.86 -7.33
CA GLU A 233 -15.17 -9.94 -6.82
C GLU A 233 -14.36 -9.25 -7.93
N ILE A 234 -13.67 -10.05 -8.74
CA ILE A 234 -12.74 -9.61 -9.80
C ILE A 234 -13.06 -10.39 -11.06
N PHE A 235 -13.04 -9.70 -12.19
CA PHE A 235 -12.95 -10.32 -13.50
C PHE A 235 -11.48 -10.50 -13.89
N THR A 236 -11.12 -11.69 -14.37
CA THR A 236 -9.84 -11.97 -15.03
C THR A 236 -10.07 -12.28 -16.50
N ASN A 237 -9.44 -11.53 -17.39
CA ASN A 237 -9.48 -11.79 -18.82
C ASN A 237 -8.78 -13.13 -19.14
N PRO A 238 -9.43 -14.09 -19.80
CA PRO A 238 -8.82 -15.39 -20.07
C PRO A 238 -7.69 -15.37 -21.12
N ILE A 239 -7.52 -14.25 -21.86
CA ILE A 239 -6.52 -14.14 -22.92
C ILE A 239 -5.21 -13.54 -22.38
N ASP A 240 -5.31 -12.40 -21.68
CA ASP A 240 -4.14 -11.63 -21.22
C ASP A 240 -3.99 -11.60 -19.69
N TYR A 241 -4.90 -12.27 -18.95
CA TYR A 241 -4.90 -12.40 -17.49
C TYR A 241 -4.98 -11.06 -16.73
N LYS A 242 -5.44 -9.99 -17.39
CA LYS A 242 -5.66 -8.70 -16.74
C LYS A 242 -6.91 -8.74 -15.85
N ASN A 243 -6.76 -8.16 -14.67
CA ASN A 243 -7.78 -8.15 -13.63
C ASN A 243 -8.52 -6.79 -13.62
N GLN A 244 -9.82 -6.83 -13.35
CA GLN A 244 -10.64 -5.64 -13.11
C GLN A 244 -11.63 -5.93 -11.98
N TRP A 245 -11.83 -4.97 -11.09
CA TRP A 245 -12.81 -5.05 -10.01
C TRP A 245 -14.24 -5.05 -10.55
N ARG A 246 -15.04 -6.02 -10.10
CA ARG A 246 -16.50 -6.01 -10.26
C ARG A 246 -17.14 -5.30 -9.08
N VAL A 247 -16.96 -5.84 -7.87
CA VAL A 247 -17.35 -5.16 -6.64
C VAL A 247 -16.44 -3.97 -6.40
N ASN A 248 -16.99 -2.84 -5.95
CA ASN A 248 -16.18 -1.69 -5.56
C ASN A 248 -15.43 -2.00 -4.25
N PRO A 249 -14.09 -2.11 -4.29
CA PRO A 249 -13.33 -2.52 -3.13
C PRO A 249 -13.35 -1.46 -2.01
N PHE A 250 -13.53 -0.18 -2.37
CA PHE A 250 -13.59 0.90 -1.39
C PHE A 250 -14.91 0.88 -0.62
N GLU A 251 -16.02 0.62 -1.30
CA GLU A 251 -17.34 0.56 -0.67
C GLU A 251 -17.51 -0.70 0.19
N ILE A 252 -17.10 -1.88 -0.30
CA ILE A 252 -17.22 -3.11 0.50
C ILE A 252 -16.38 -3.03 1.79
N VAL A 253 -15.17 -2.46 1.74
CA VAL A 253 -14.32 -2.23 2.91
C VAL A 253 -14.95 -1.24 3.89
N LYS A 254 -15.50 -0.13 3.39
CA LYS A 254 -16.22 0.87 4.19
C LYS A 254 -17.41 0.26 4.91
N GLN A 255 -18.27 -0.46 4.18
CA GLN A 255 -19.47 -1.09 4.72
C GLN A 255 -19.14 -2.20 5.72
N THR A 256 -18.02 -2.91 5.54
CA THR A 256 -17.59 -3.96 6.47
C THR A 256 -17.04 -3.38 7.77
N PHE A 257 -16.04 -2.48 7.68
CA PHE A 257 -15.16 -2.13 8.80
C PHE A 257 -15.41 -0.72 9.38
N PHE A 258 -16.21 0.12 8.71
CA PHE A 258 -16.46 1.53 9.08
C PHE A 258 -17.95 1.85 9.25
N LYS A 259 -18.71 0.92 9.85
CA LYS A 259 -20.16 1.04 10.10
C LYS A 259 -20.56 2.27 10.92
N ASN A 260 -19.66 2.75 11.78
CA ASN A 260 -19.87 3.94 12.60
C ASN A 260 -19.22 5.18 11.97
N GLY A 261 -19.28 5.30 10.64
CA GLY A 261 -18.65 6.37 9.88
C GLY A 261 -17.17 6.14 9.62
N LEU A 262 -16.65 6.87 8.64
CA LEU A 262 -15.23 6.89 8.31
C LEU A 262 -14.45 7.58 9.43
N GLU A 263 -13.20 7.18 9.59
CA GLU A 263 -12.36 7.65 10.68
C GLU A 263 -11.04 8.19 10.12
N LEU A 264 -10.30 8.89 10.98
CA LEU A 264 -9.02 9.47 10.65
C LEU A 264 -8.04 8.39 10.16
N ALA A 265 -7.48 8.56 8.96
CA ALA A 265 -6.49 7.66 8.37
C ALA A 265 -5.15 8.40 8.19
N PRO A 266 -4.01 7.84 8.61
CA PRO A 266 -2.70 8.39 8.27
C PRO A 266 -2.47 8.28 6.75
N ASP A 267 -2.03 9.37 6.13
CA ASP A 267 -1.80 9.46 4.69
C ASP A 267 -0.33 9.67 4.37
N ILE A 268 0.19 8.88 3.43
CA ILE A 268 1.58 9.00 2.94
C ILE A 268 1.65 9.53 1.50
N THR A 269 0.50 9.80 0.88
CA THR A 269 0.42 10.26 -0.52
C THR A 269 0.53 11.78 -0.62
N THR A 270 0.33 12.49 0.49
CA THR A 270 0.21 13.94 0.56
C THR A 270 1.07 14.51 1.69
N LEU A 271 1.84 15.55 1.38
CA LEU A 271 2.54 16.38 2.36
C LEU A 271 2.08 17.82 2.19
N TYR A 272 1.45 18.36 3.23
CA TYR A 272 1.01 19.76 3.27
C TYR A 272 0.17 20.16 2.05
N GLY A 273 -0.71 19.26 1.58
CA GLY A 273 -1.63 19.51 0.46
C GLY A 273 -1.09 19.14 -0.91
N SER A 274 0.23 19.04 -1.05
CA SER A 274 0.89 18.63 -2.29
C SER A 274 1.11 17.12 -2.32
N ARG A 275 1.08 16.53 -3.51
CA ARG A 275 1.32 15.08 -3.67
C ARG A 275 2.79 14.76 -3.42
N VAL A 276 3.07 13.71 -2.66
CA VAL A 276 4.44 13.24 -2.44
C VAL A 276 5.07 12.83 -3.78
N PHE A 277 6.29 13.30 -4.02
CA PHE A 277 7.11 12.91 -5.16
C PHE A 277 8.46 12.39 -4.66
N TYR A 278 8.90 11.25 -5.18
CA TYR A 278 10.26 10.76 -4.97
C TYR A 278 10.75 9.97 -6.18
N THR A 279 12.07 9.89 -6.34
CA THR A 279 12.68 9.14 -7.45
C THR A 279 13.91 8.39 -6.98
N HIS A 280 14.13 7.20 -7.55
CA HIS A 280 15.30 6.38 -7.27
C HIS A 280 15.79 5.63 -8.50
N ILE A 281 17.09 5.30 -8.48
CA ILE A 281 17.80 4.58 -9.53
C ILE A 281 18.34 3.26 -8.96
N ASP A 282 17.96 2.16 -9.59
CA ASP A 282 18.58 0.85 -9.39
C ASP A 282 19.87 0.76 -10.20
N GLY A 283 20.86 0.06 -9.65
CA GLY A 283 22.26 0.16 -10.07
C GLY A 283 22.57 -0.39 -11.47
N ASP A 284 21.63 -1.07 -12.11
CA ASP A 284 21.84 -1.85 -13.33
C ASP A 284 22.25 -1.03 -14.55
N GLY A 285 23.27 -1.53 -15.24
CA GLY A 285 23.66 -1.06 -16.56
C GLY A 285 24.38 0.27 -16.53
N TYR A 286 25.08 0.61 -15.44
CA TYR A 286 25.91 1.81 -15.38
C TYR A 286 26.90 1.82 -16.55
N ILE A 287 27.56 0.68 -16.80
CA ILE A 287 28.63 0.54 -17.79
C ILE A 287 28.15 0.17 -19.20
N ASN A 288 26.83 0.16 -19.44
CA ASN A 288 26.32 -0.03 -20.80
C ASN A 288 26.80 1.11 -21.69
N VAL A 289 27.31 0.79 -22.88
CA VAL A 289 27.69 1.82 -23.86
C VAL A 289 26.41 2.38 -24.48
N SER A 290 26.19 3.68 -24.32
CA SER A 290 24.99 4.35 -24.81
C SER A 290 24.98 4.45 -26.33
N GLN A 291 23.84 4.13 -26.94
CA GLN A 291 23.55 4.35 -28.35
C GLN A 291 23.21 5.82 -28.67
N VAL A 292 23.15 6.69 -27.66
CA VAL A 292 22.94 8.13 -27.87
C VAL A 292 24.14 8.76 -28.59
N ASP A 293 25.36 8.35 -28.24
CA ASP A 293 26.60 8.83 -28.86
C ASP A 293 27.62 7.72 -29.19
N HIS A 294 27.26 6.46 -28.93
CA HIS A 294 28.08 5.26 -29.16
C HIS A 294 29.44 5.27 -28.43
N LYS A 295 29.59 6.07 -27.38
CA LYS A 295 30.86 6.23 -26.66
C LYS A 295 30.70 6.34 -25.14
N THR A 296 29.69 7.06 -24.68
CA THR A 296 29.51 7.38 -23.26
C THR A 296 28.77 6.26 -22.55
N TYR A 297 29.13 5.98 -21.30
CA TYR A 297 28.40 5.02 -20.49
C TYR A 297 27.01 5.55 -20.11
N SER A 298 26.02 4.66 -20.05
CA SER A 298 24.64 5.01 -19.69
C SER A 298 24.57 5.70 -18.32
N GLY A 299 25.41 5.30 -17.36
CA GLY A 299 25.57 5.98 -16.08
C GLY A 299 25.89 7.47 -16.21
N ASP A 300 26.87 7.81 -17.04
CA ASP A 300 27.29 9.19 -17.27
C ASP A 300 26.23 10.00 -18.05
N ILE A 301 25.52 9.36 -18.98
CA ILE A 301 24.36 9.96 -19.66
C ILE A 301 23.27 10.31 -18.64
N ILE A 302 22.91 9.40 -17.73
CA ILE A 302 21.89 9.63 -16.71
C ILE A 302 22.33 10.74 -15.73
N ILE A 303 23.59 10.74 -15.29
CA ILE A 303 24.12 11.80 -14.42
C ILE A 303 23.92 13.17 -15.08
N LYS A 304 24.36 13.32 -16.33
CA LYS A 304 24.29 14.58 -17.05
C LYS A 304 22.86 15.00 -17.41
N GLU A 305 22.12 14.09 -18.05
CA GLU A 305 20.86 14.42 -18.72
C GLU A 305 19.64 14.37 -17.80
N ILE A 306 19.76 13.73 -16.63
CA ILE A 306 18.67 13.58 -15.66
C ILE A 306 19.06 14.20 -14.31
N ILE A 307 20.10 13.68 -13.65
CA ILE A 307 20.46 14.08 -12.28
C ILE A 307 20.83 15.57 -12.24
N ASP A 308 21.77 16.01 -13.08
CA ASP A 308 22.22 17.40 -13.15
C ASP A 308 21.25 18.34 -13.85
N HIS A 309 20.40 17.80 -14.73
CA HIS A 309 19.37 18.59 -15.40
C HIS A 309 18.24 18.97 -14.44
N TYR A 310 17.65 17.99 -13.75
CA TYR A 310 16.47 18.18 -12.92
C TYR A 310 16.79 18.58 -11.49
N LYS A 311 17.89 18.11 -10.90
CA LYS A 311 18.33 18.44 -9.52
C LYS A 311 17.27 18.21 -8.45
N LEU A 312 16.41 17.22 -8.64
CA LEU A 312 15.43 16.77 -7.67
C LEU A 312 16.09 15.86 -6.62
N PRO A 313 15.54 15.78 -5.38
CA PRO A 313 15.99 14.78 -4.42
C PRO A 313 15.80 13.38 -5.00
N ILE A 314 16.91 12.67 -5.18
CA ILE A 314 16.97 11.34 -5.83
C ILE A 314 17.85 10.40 -5.02
N MET A 315 17.45 9.14 -4.88
CA MET A 315 18.35 8.09 -4.39
C MET A 315 19.00 7.38 -5.56
N VAL A 316 20.32 7.21 -5.52
CA VAL A 316 21.06 6.51 -6.55
C VAL A 316 21.80 5.36 -5.89
N SER A 317 21.48 4.15 -6.30
CA SER A 317 22.18 2.95 -5.88
C SER A 317 23.17 2.48 -6.94
N VAL A 318 24.17 1.69 -6.55
CA VAL A 318 25.14 1.10 -7.47
C VAL A 318 25.36 -0.37 -7.13
N ILE A 319 25.69 -1.16 -8.15
CA ILE A 319 26.15 -2.54 -8.01
C ILE A 319 27.68 -2.52 -7.92
N ILE A 320 28.26 -2.98 -6.80
CA ILE A 320 29.69 -2.80 -6.55
C ILE A 320 30.55 -3.51 -7.59
N ALA A 321 30.18 -4.74 -7.96
CA ALA A 321 30.89 -5.52 -8.97
C ALA A 321 30.90 -4.84 -10.35
N GLU A 322 29.88 -4.03 -10.64
CA GLU A 322 29.78 -3.30 -11.90
C GLU A 322 30.64 -2.03 -11.90
N VAL A 323 30.58 -1.23 -10.84
CA VAL A 323 31.21 0.11 -10.84
C VAL A 323 32.65 0.12 -10.34
N SER A 324 33.06 -0.87 -9.54
CA SER A 324 34.40 -0.86 -8.96
C SER A 324 35.48 -1.23 -9.97
N SER A 325 36.60 -0.50 -9.96
CA SER A 325 37.79 -0.76 -10.75
C SER A 325 38.52 -2.05 -10.38
N LYS A 326 38.14 -2.68 -9.26
CA LYS A 326 38.63 -4.01 -8.86
C LYS A 326 37.92 -5.14 -9.62
N TYR A 327 36.78 -4.85 -10.23
CA TYR A 327 35.91 -5.81 -10.89
C TYR A 327 35.68 -5.39 -12.35
N LEU A 328 34.44 -5.09 -12.75
CA LEU A 328 34.12 -4.75 -14.14
C LEU A 328 34.30 -3.27 -14.47
N GLY A 329 34.27 -2.40 -13.45
CA GLY A 329 34.41 -0.96 -13.61
C GLY A 329 35.85 -0.53 -13.90
N ASN A 330 36.07 0.78 -13.87
CA ASN A 330 37.40 1.37 -14.01
C ASN A 330 37.54 2.63 -13.13
N ALA A 331 38.75 3.18 -13.04
CA ALA A 331 39.02 4.33 -12.17
C ALA A 331 38.19 5.58 -12.53
N SER A 332 37.85 5.77 -13.82
CA SER A 332 37.00 6.88 -14.24
C SER A 332 35.55 6.71 -13.76
N ILE A 333 35.02 5.48 -13.83
CA ILE A 333 33.68 5.16 -13.33
C ILE A 333 33.62 5.38 -11.81
N GLU A 334 34.58 4.85 -11.06
CA GLU A 334 34.62 5.06 -9.60
C GLU A 334 34.68 6.54 -9.22
N GLU A 335 35.45 7.35 -9.96
CA GLU A 335 35.51 8.80 -9.71
C GLU A 335 34.18 9.48 -10.04
N ASN A 336 33.53 9.13 -11.14
CA ASN A 336 32.20 9.67 -11.48
C ASN A 336 31.16 9.33 -10.42
N VAL A 337 31.18 8.11 -9.86
CA VAL A 337 30.30 7.70 -8.74
C VAL A 337 30.59 8.55 -7.49
N ARG A 338 31.86 8.80 -7.15
CA ARG A 338 32.24 9.67 -6.02
C ARG A 338 31.75 11.10 -6.21
N GLU A 339 31.94 11.67 -7.41
CA GLU A 339 31.49 13.03 -7.73
C GLU A 339 29.95 13.14 -7.68
N MET A 340 29.23 12.17 -8.25
CA MET A 340 27.77 12.10 -8.16
C MET A 340 27.29 12.08 -6.71
N TYR A 341 27.94 11.31 -5.82
CA TYR A 341 27.55 11.26 -4.41
C TYR A 341 27.89 12.54 -3.62
N LYS A 342 28.69 13.47 -4.14
CA LYS A 342 28.89 14.81 -3.55
C LYS A 342 27.69 15.73 -3.78
N LEU A 343 26.85 15.45 -4.76
CA LEU A 343 25.69 16.30 -5.07
C LEU A 343 24.71 16.35 -3.89
N PRO A 344 24.20 17.53 -3.52
CA PRO A 344 23.36 17.71 -2.33
C PRO A 344 21.93 17.18 -2.50
N TYR A 345 21.49 16.97 -3.76
CA TYR A 345 20.20 16.40 -4.11
C TYR A 345 20.26 14.89 -4.42
N VAL A 346 21.42 14.26 -4.29
CA VAL A 346 21.58 12.80 -4.41
C VAL A 346 21.61 12.18 -3.01
N GLU A 347 20.98 11.03 -2.79
CA GLU A 347 21.17 10.15 -1.65
C GLU A 347 21.82 8.85 -2.15
N GLY A 348 22.84 8.35 -1.44
CA GLY A 348 23.50 7.10 -1.84
C GLY A 348 22.73 5.88 -1.37
N GLY A 349 22.64 4.85 -2.21
CA GLY A 349 22.08 3.55 -1.89
C GLY A 349 22.98 2.41 -2.36
N SER A 350 22.63 1.18 -1.96
CA SER A 350 23.27 -0.04 -2.47
C SER A 350 22.29 -0.83 -3.31
N HIS A 351 22.72 -1.28 -4.49
CA HIS A 351 22.02 -2.29 -5.29
C HIS A 351 22.77 -3.63 -5.23
N THR A 352 23.25 -3.91 -4.02
CA THR A 352 24.02 -5.10 -3.64
C THR A 352 25.45 -5.15 -4.22
N PHE A 353 26.15 -6.25 -3.94
CA PHE A 353 27.51 -6.48 -4.41
C PHE A 353 27.53 -7.07 -5.82
N THR A 354 26.82 -8.19 -6.04
CA THR A 354 26.84 -8.94 -7.31
C THR A 354 25.50 -8.99 -8.05
N HIS A 355 24.50 -8.25 -7.58
CA HIS A 355 23.12 -8.26 -8.10
C HIS A 355 22.48 -9.66 -8.10
N PRO A 356 22.10 -10.22 -6.94
CA PRO A 356 21.29 -11.43 -6.88
C PRO A 356 20.04 -11.29 -7.76
N MET A 357 19.91 -12.21 -8.73
CA MET A 357 18.70 -12.33 -9.56
C MET A 357 17.61 -13.04 -8.77
N SER A 358 17.99 -14.12 -8.08
CA SER A 358 17.18 -14.82 -7.10
C SER A 358 17.78 -14.60 -5.72
N TRP A 359 16.94 -14.24 -4.75
CA TRP A 359 17.38 -14.09 -3.36
C TRP A 359 17.49 -15.40 -2.59
N ASP A 360 16.96 -16.51 -3.13
CA ASP A 360 17.21 -17.83 -2.55
C ASP A 360 18.61 -18.34 -2.90
N LEU A 361 19.37 -18.74 -1.87
CA LEU A 361 20.70 -19.36 -2.06
C LEU A 361 20.62 -20.71 -2.82
N ASN A 362 19.43 -21.34 -2.80
CA ASN A 362 19.10 -22.50 -3.61
C ASN A 362 17.79 -22.19 -4.36
N PRO A 363 17.88 -21.52 -5.53
CA PRO A 363 16.72 -21.06 -6.28
C PRO A 363 15.75 -22.20 -6.61
N THR A 364 14.46 -21.89 -6.54
CA THR A 364 13.40 -22.84 -6.89
C THR A 364 13.41 -23.14 -8.39
N LEU A 365 12.67 -24.17 -8.84
CA LEU A 365 12.50 -24.41 -10.27
C LEU A 365 11.80 -23.22 -10.96
N ALA A 366 10.91 -22.51 -10.26
CA ALA A 366 10.26 -21.32 -10.77
C ALA A 366 11.28 -20.19 -11.00
N ASP A 367 12.12 -19.88 -10.01
CA ASP A 367 13.20 -18.89 -10.16
C ASP A 367 14.15 -19.24 -11.30
N LYS A 368 14.53 -20.53 -11.41
CA LYS A 368 15.40 -21.00 -12.49
C LYS A 368 14.76 -20.81 -13.86
N LYS A 369 13.44 -21.04 -14.00
CA LYS A 369 12.73 -20.82 -15.27
C LYS A 369 12.61 -19.33 -15.63
N ILE A 370 12.62 -18.45 -14.64
CA ILE A 370 12.58 -16.99 -14.85
C ILE A 370 13.94 -16.50 -15.35
N TYR A 371 15.03 -16.91 -14.70
CA TYR A 371 16.35 -16.31 -14.94
C TYR A 371 17.31 -17.13 -15.81
N LEU A 372 17.03 -18.41 -16.06
CA LEU A 372 17.89 -19.30 -16.84
C LEU A 372 17.13 -19.82 -18.07
N LYS A 373 17.88 -20.27 -19.08
CA LYS A 373 17.34 -20.79 -20.35
C LYS A 373 17.91 -22.16 -20.67
N GLY A 374 17.14 -22.98 -21.40
CA GLY A 374 17.61 -24.26 -21.93
C GLY A 374 18.05 -25.26 -20.86
N GLU A 375 19.20 -25.91 -21.09
CA GLU A 375 19.73 -26.95 -20.20
C GLU A 375 20.18 -26.42 -18.82
N ASP A 376 20.47 -25.13 -18.71
CA ASP A 376 20.90 -24.50 -17.46
C ASP A 376 19.83 -24.59 -16.37
N ILE A 377 18.55 -24.59 -16.72
CA ILE A 377 17.45 -24.75 -15.76
C ILE A 377 17.61 -26.04 -14.94
N LYS A 378 18.05 -27.13 -15.57
CA LYS A 378 18.22 -28.44 -14.92
C LYS A 378 19.58 -28.56 -14.24
N ASN A 379 20.61 -28.00 -14.85
CA ASN A 379 22.00 -28.22 -14.45
C ASN A 379 22.54 -27.18 -13.45
N HIS A 380 21.89 -26.01 -13.34
CA HIS A 380 22.35 -24.93 -12.47
C HIS A 380 22.28 -25.30 -10.99
N LYS A 381 23.40 -25.05 -10.30
CA LYS A 381 23.56 -25.28 -8.87
C LYS A 381 23.99 -23.99 -8.18
N GLY A 382 23.39 -23.73 -7.03
CA GLY A 382 23.69 -22.55 -6.21
C GLY A 382 22.94 -21.28 -6.66
N PRO A 383 23.31 -20.13 -6.08
CA PRO A 383 22.66 -18.85 -6.32
C PRO A 383 22.72 -18.40 -7.79
N ILE A 384 21.81 -17.52 -8.20
CA ILE A 384 21.82 -16.86 -9.51
C ILE A 384 22.10 -15.38 -9.28
N VAL A 385 23.20 -14.88 -9.83
CA VAL A 385 23.66 -13.49 -9.68
C VAL A 385 23.90 -12.87 -11.07
N GLY A 386 23.71 -11.57 -11.19
CA GLY A 386 23.89 -10.81 -12.43
C GLY A 386 25.36 -10.61 -12.79
N TYR A 387 26.23 -10.44 -11.79
CA TYR A 387 27.66 -10.20 -11.98
C TYR A 387 28.49 -11.27 -11.24
N PRO A 388 28.63 -12.48 -11.82
CA PRO A 388 29.38 -13.56 -11.20
C PRO A 388 30.87 -13.20 -11.11
N LEU A 389 31.43 -13.29 -9.90
CA LEU A 389 32.84 -13.04 -9.63
C LEU A 389 33.59 -14.35 -9.40
N LYS A 390 34.83 -14.41 -9.88
CA LYS A 390 35.71 -15.55 -9.63
C LYS A 390 35.94 -15.70 -8.13
N ASP A 391 35.81 -16.92 -7.63
CA ASP A 391 36.01 -17.30 -6.21
C ASP A 391 35.01 -16.65 -5.21
N TYR A 392 33.90 -16.05 -5.69
CA TYR A 392 32.82 -15.55 -4.84
C TYR A 392 31.61 -16.49 -4.85
N VAL A 393 31.08 -16.77 -3.66
CA VAL A 393 29.78 -17.41 -3.48
C VAL A 393 28.87 -16.43 -2.76
N MET A 394 27.70 -16.16 -3.35
CA MET A 394 26.72 -15.24 -2.80
C MET A 394 26.42 -15.58 -1.34
N ASN A 395 26.52 -14.58 -0.48
CA ASN A 395 26.08 -14.65 0.90
C ASN A 395 25.41 -13.32 1.28
N TYR A 396 24.37 -13.40 2.12
CA TYR A 396 23.54 -12.24 2.41
C TYR A 396 24.31 -11.09 3.08
N GLU A 397 25.28 -11.38 3.95
CA GLU A 397 26.05 -10.33 4.64
C GLU A 397 26.78 -9.44 3.65
N THR A 398 27.52 -10.03 2.71
CA THR A 398 28.23 -9.28 1.66
C THR A 398 27.25 -8.51 0.76
N GLU A 399 26.16 -9.15 0.35
CA GLU A 399 25.20 -8.53 -0.57
C GLU A 399 24.45 -7.35 0.07
N VAL A 400 24.17 -7.37 1.38
CA VAL A 400 23.34 -6.34 2.03
C VAL A 400 24.15 -5.35 2.88
N VAL A 401 24.66 -5.75 4.04
CA VAL A 401 25.40 -4.87 4.95
C VAL A 401 26.80 -4.55 4.39
N GLY A 402 27.50 -5.57 3.88
CA GLY A 402 28.82 -5.43 3.30
C GLY A 402 28.85 -4.49 2.10
N SER A 403 27.82 -4.51 1.26
CA SER A 403 27.74 -3.63 0.10
C SER A 403 27.51 -2.17 0.50
N LEU A 404 26.63 -1.91 1.46
CA LEU A 404 26.44 -0.57 2.03
C LEU A 404 27.71 -0.05 2.70
N ASN A 405 28.41 -0.89 3.46
CA ASN A 405 29.68 -0.52 4.10
C ASN A 405 30.75 -0.19 3.06
N TYR A 406 30.88 -1.01 2.02
CA TYR A 406 31.82 -0.74 0.92
C TYR A 406 31.54 0.62 0.27
N ILE A 407 30.28 0.93 -0.04
CA ILE A 407 29.89 2.22 -0.64
C ILE A 407 30.20 3.38 0.31
N ASN A 408 29.94 3.24 1.61
CA ASN A 408 30.23 4.27 2.60
C ASN A 408 31.73 4.53 2.77
N GLU A 409 32.54 3.49 2.77
CA GLU A 409 34.00 3.58 2.93
C GLU A 409 34.67 4.10 1.67
N ASN A 410 34.18 3.67 0.50
CA ASN A 410 34.85 3.92 -0.75
C ASN A 410 34.23 5.07 -1.52
N TYR A 411 32.92 5.29 -1.57
CA TYR A 411 32.32 6.26 -2.51
C TYR A 411 31.68 7.48 -1.87
N MET A 412 31.15 7.35 -0.66
CA MET A 412 30.43 8.45 -0.01
C MET A 412 31.37 9.57 0.46
N PRO A 413 31.00 10.85 0.28
CA PRO A 413 31.78 11.96 0.82
C PRO A 413 31.66 12.05 2.33
N LYS A 414 32.65 12.68 2.98
CA LYS A 414 32.61 12.94 4.43
C LYS A 414 31.32 13.66 4.83
N GLY A 415 30.68 13.18 5.90
CA GLY A 415 29.45 13.76 6.44
C GLY A 415 28.15 13.24 5.80
N LYS A 416 28.24 12.40 4.76
CA LYS A 416 27.10 11.73 4.14
C LYS A 416 27.28 10.22 4.21
N LYS A 417 26.19 9.48 4.35
CA LYS A 417 26.22 8.01 4.37
C LYS A 417 25.10 7.44 3.51
N ALA A 418 25.39 6.38 2.78
CA ALA A 418 24.39 5.50 2.19
C ALA A 418 23.79 4.63 3.30
N LYS A 419 22.47 4.63 3.42
CA LYS A 419 21.74 3.90 4.48
C LYS A 419 20.57 3.07 3.94
N THR A 420 20.49 2.88 2.63
CA THR A 420 19.34 2.24 1.99
C THR A 420 19.79 1.19 0.97
N LEU A 421 19.30 -0.02 1.13
CA LEU A 421 19.40 -1.08 0.13
C LEU A 421 18.18 -1.02 -0.80
N LEU A 422 18.41 -1.00 -2.11
CA LEU A 422 17.39 -1.21 -3.13
C LEU A 422 17.49 -2.66 -3.59
N TRP A 423 16.43 -3.46 -3.41
CA TRP A 423 16.48 -4.90 -3.69
C TRP A 423 16.67 -5.18 -5.18
N SER A 424 17.65 -6.03 -5.51
CA SER A 424 17.95 -6.48 -6.88
C SER A 424 17.07 -7.65 -7.31
N GLY A 425 17.04 -7.92 -8.61
CA GLY A 425 16.48 -9.15 -9.19
C GLY A 425 15.01 -9.35 -8.83
N SER A 426 14.68 -10.49 -8.22
CA SER A 426 13.31 -10.87 -7.85
C SER A 426 12.65 -9.94 -6.84
N CYS A 427 13.41 -9.02 -6.23
CA CYS A 427 12.94 -8.14 -5.17
C CYS A 427 12.21 -8.88 -4.04
N SER A 428 12.56 -10.15 -3.82
CA SER A 428 11.85 -11.05 -2.90
C SER A 428 12.84 -11.66 -1.88
N PRO A 429 13.49 -10.84 -1.05
CA PRO A 429 14.42 -11.33 -0.03
C PRO A 429 13.72 -12.23 1.00
N PRO A 430 14.39 -13.29 1.48
CA PRO A 430 13.96 -14.02 2.67
C PRO A 430 14.24 -13.22 3.96
N GLU A 431 13.84 -13.77 5.10
CA GLU A 431 13.93 -13.09 6.40
C GLU A 431 15.36 -12.67 6.78
N LYS A 432 16.36 -13.52 6.50
CA LYS A 432 17.74 -13.32 6.94
C LYS A 432 18.38 -12.01 6.44
N PRO A 433 18.38 -11.67 5.13
CA PRO A 433 18.93 -10.40 4.67
C PRO A 433 18.20 -9.17 5.24
N LEU A 434 16.88 -9.24 5.44
CA LEU A 434 16.12 -8.18 6.10
C LEU A 434 16.54 -7.99 7.57
N ALA A 435 16.76 -9.09 8.29
CA ALA A 435 17.23 -9.07 9.67
C ALA A 435 18.61 -8.41 9.81
N LEU A 436 19.51 -8.64 8.83
CA LEU A 436 20.85 -8.04 8.81
C LEU A 436 20.77 -6.52 8.65
N LEU A 437 19.91 -6.03 7.76
CA LEU A 437 19.71 -4.59 7.58
C LEU A 437 19.09 -3.93 8.83
N ASP A 438 18.06 -4.55 9.41
CA ASP A 438 17.37 -4.03 10.59
C ASP A 438 18.31 -3.89 11.79
N LYS A 439 19.19 -4.88 12.01
CA LYS A 439 20.21 -4.86 13.06
C LYS A 439 21.14 -3.64 12.98
N GLU A 440 21.49 -3.22 11.77
CA GLU A 440 22.37 -2.06 11.52
C GLU A 440 21.59 -0.73 11.41
N GLY A 441 20.26 -0.78 11.47
CA GLY A 441 19.40 0.39 11.28
C GLY A 441 19.36 0.89 9.83
N PHE A 442 19.68 0.02 8.87
CA PHE A 442 19.57 0.33 7.44
C PHE A 442 18.14 0.18 6.94
N LEU A 443 17.80 1.02 5.97
CA LEU A 443 16.51 1.04 5.29
C LEU A 443 16.54 0.11 4.07
N ASN A 444 15.37 -0.32 3.61
CA ASN A 444 15.25 -1.11 2.38
C ASN A 444 13.98 -0.76 1.59
N MET A 445 14.05 -0.89 0.27
CA MET A 445 12.90 -0.67 -0.64
C MET A 445 13.05 -1.49 -1.93
N ASN A 446 11.96 -1.58 -2.70
CA ASN A 446 11.73 -2.21 -4.02
C ASN A 446 10.88 -3.47 -3.92
N GLY A 447 10.35 -3.90 -5.06
CA GLY A 447 9.24 -4.84 -5.16
C GLY A 447 7.89 -4.15 -5.10
N GLY A 448 6.83 -4.94 -5.27
CA GLY A 448 5.45 -4.46 -5.39
C GLY A 448 5.11 -4.07 -6.83
N ASP A 449 5.96 -3.30 -7.50
CA ASP A 449 5.90 -2.98 -8.94
C ASP A 449 4.49 -2.64 -9.48
N GLY A 450 3.77 -1.78 -8.75
CA GLY A 450 2.39 -1.46 -9.11
C GLY A 450 2.27 -0.74 -10.46
N LYS A 451 1.31 -1.17 -11.29
CA LYS A 451 0.94 -0.55 -12.57
C LYS A 451 -0.55 -0.20 -12.56
N PHE A 452 -0.88 0.96 -13.13
CA PHE A 452 -2.27 1.37 -13.36
C PHE A 452 -2.37 2.22 -14.65
N ASP A 453 -1.88 1.66 -15.74
CA ASP A 453 -1.90 2.28 -17.07
C ASP A 453 -3.08 1.75 -17.92
N GLY A 454 -3.17 2.12 -19.20
CA GLY A 454 -4.26 1.68 -20.07
C GLY A 454 -4.30 0.17 -20.36
N VAL A 455 -3.22 -0.57 -20.09
CA VAL A 455 -3.17 -2.04 -20.20
C VAL A 455 -3.57 -2.69 -18.88
N ASP A 456 -3.02 -2.19 -17.78
CA ASP A 456 -3.33 -2.59 -16.40
C ASP A 456 -4.36 -1.62 -15.79
N ALA A 457 -5.50 -1.44 -16.45
CA ALA A 457 -6.49 -0.41 -16.12
C ALA A 457 -7.38 -0.78 -14.92
N SER A 458 -6.78 -1.07 -13.78
CA SER A 458 -7.47 -1.48 -12.55
C SER A 458 -6.69 -1.19 -11.27
N TYR A 459 -7.38 -0.91 -10.17
CA TYR A 459 -6.78 -0.86 -8.83
C TYR A 459 -6.13 -2.20 -8.41
N THR A 460 -6.49 -3.34 -9.01
CA THR A 460 -5.82 -4.64 -8.79
C THR A 460 -4.37 -4.64 -9.25
N GLY A 461 -3.96 -3.71 -10.12
CA GLY A 461 -2.57 -3.58 -10.54
C GLY A 461 -1.68 -2.84 -9.53
N LEU A 462 -2.25 -2.33 -8.43
CA LEU A 462 -1.51 -1.60 -7.40
C LEU A 462 -1.13 -2.51 -6.22
N SER A 463 0.10 -2.37 -5.75
CA SER A 463 0.61 -3.06 -4.58
C SER A 463 0.35 -2.29 -3.27
N PRO A 464 0.41 -2.95 -2.10
CA PRO A 464 0.33 -2.28 -0.81
C PRO A 464 1.60 -1.46 -0.50
N LEU A 465 1.70 -0.92 0.71
CA LEU A 465 2.85 -0.11 1.14
C LEU A 465 4.11 -0.93 1.42
N TYR A 466 3.93 -2.17 1.86
CA TYR A 466 4.99 -3.07 2.29
C TYR A 466 4.50 -4.52 2.28
N ARG A 467 5.42 -5.47 2.37
CA ARG A 467 5.13 -6.83 2.87
C ARG A 467 5.88 -7.13 4.16
N MET A 468 5.36 -8.08 4.92
CA MET A 468 6.02 -8.64 6.11
C MET A 468 6.75 -9.92 5.73
N VAL A 469 8.01 -10.05 6.16
CA VAL A 469 8.80 -11.28 6.01
C VAL A 469 9.36 -11.64 7.37
N GLY A 470 8.80 -12.68 7.99
CA GLY A 470 9.03 -12.95 9.40
C GLY A 470 8.66 -11.73 10.25
N GLY A 471 9.60 -11.26 11.07
CA GLY A 471 9.44 -10.04 11.88
C GLY A 471 9.70 -8.72 11.15
N TYR A 472 10.17 -8.74 9.91
CA TYR A 472 10.76 -7.57 9.23
C TYR A 472 9.87 -7.01 8.13
N THR A 473 10.14 -5.75 7.78
CA THR A 473 9.36 -5.01 6.77
C THR A 473 10.19 -4.83 5.51
N GLN A 474 9.62 -5.24 4.38
CA GLN A 474 10.09 -4.79 3.08
C GLN A 474 9.16 -3.71 2.56
N VAL A 475 9.68 -2.49 2.39
CA VAL A 475 8.90 -1.38 1.83
C VAL A 475 8.85 -1.48 0.31
N TYR A 476 7.66 -1.31 -0.27
CA TYR A 476 7.50 -1.35 -1.72
C TYR A 476 7.69 0.01 -2.37
N SER A 477 8.14 -0.03 -3.63
CA SER A 477 8.06 1.14 -4.51
C SER A 477 6.59 1.50 -4.74
N SER A 478 6.29 2.77 -5.00
CA SER A 478 4.90 3.21 -5.20
C SER A 478 4.39 2.89 -6.60
N ASN A 479 5.30 2.77 -7.58
CA ASN A 479 5.01 2.44 -8.98
C ASN A 479 6.13 1.55 -9.55
N ALA A 480 5.83 0.81 -10.62
CA ALA A 480 6.79 0.00 -11.36
C ALA A 480 7.89 0.84 -12.03
N ASN A 481 9.06 0.20 -12.23
CA ASN A 481 10.15 0.73 -13.04
C ASN A 481 9.92 0.55 -14.56
N GLU A 482 10.83 1.10 -15.37
CA GLU A 482 10.79 0.99 -16.82
C GLU A 482 10.89 -0.45 -17.36
N ASN A 483 11.45 -1.38 -16.57
CA ASN A 483 11.65 -2.76 -17.00
C ASN A 483 10.32 -3.42 -17.39
N LEU A 484 9.27 -3.25 -16.56
CA LEU A 484 7.94 -3.81 -16.84
C LEU A 484 7.23 -3.11 -18.00
N TYR A 485 7.51 -1.83 -18.23
CA TYR A 485 6.95 -1.08 -19.36
C TYR A 485 7.65 -1.36 -20.69
N THR A 486 8.80 -2.03 -20.66
CA THR A 486 9.64 -2.30 -21.83
C THR A 486 9.78 -3.80 -22.11
N ASN A 487 8.88 -4.63 -21.57
CA ASN A 487 8.92 -6.09 -21.70
C ASN A 487 10.28 -6.68 -21.29
N LEU A 488 10.74 -6.35 -20.09
CA LEU A 488 12.04 -6.79 -19.58
C LEU A 488 13.21 -6.29 -20.44
N TRP A 489 13.15 -5.02 -20.85
CA TRP A 489 14.10 -4.37 -21.75
C TRP A 489 14.19 -4.97 -23.17
N GLU A 490 13.16 -5.70 -23.63
CA GLU A 490 13.06 -6.18 -25.03
C GLU A 490 12.39 -5.15 -25.97
N GLY A 491 11.81 -4.09 -25.40
CA GLY A 491 11.14 -3.00 -26.09
C GLY A 491 9.60 -3.12 -26.07
N PRO A 492 8.86 -2.06 -26.44
CA PRO A 492 9.35 -0.80 -26.97
C PRO A 492 10.08 0.04 -25.92
N TYR A 493 11.30 0.48 -26.20
CA TYR A 493 12.16 1.20 -25.24
C TYR A 493 11.62 2.58 -24.81
N SER A 494 10.56 3.07 -25.45
CA SER A 494 9.85 4.28 -25.02
C SER A 494 8.68 4.01 -24.06
N GLY A 495 8.43 2.75 -23.71
CA GLY A 495 7.23 2.32 -22.97
C GLY A 495 7.10 2.93 -21.59
N PHE A 496 8.19 3.37 -20.94
CA PHE A 496 8.11 3.97 -19.62
C PHE A 496 7.24 5.23 -19.56
N ARG A 497 6.98 5.89 -20.69
CA ARG A 497 6.02 7.01 -20.77
C ARG A 497 4.64 6.67 -20.21
N GLU A 498 4.23 5.40 -20.29
CA GLU A 498 2.89 4.97 -19.86
C GLU A 498 2.71 5.05 -18.33
N VAL A 499 3.79 5.16 -17.57
CA VAL A 499 3.72 5.44 -16.11
C VAL A 499 3.00 6.76 -15.80
N ILE A 500 2.99 7.70 -16.74
CA ILE A 500 2.24 8.97 -16.61
C ILE A 500 0.73 8.70 -16.45
N GLU A 501 0.21 7.66 -17.09
CA GLU A 501 -1.19 7.27 -16.92
C GLU A 501 -1.44 6.71 -15.51
N ALA A 502 -0.54 5.87 -15.00
CA ALA A 502 -0.58 5.43 -13.60
C ALA A 502 -0.57 6.61 -12.62
N PHE A 503 0.24 7.64 -12.88
CA PHE A 503 0.22 8.85 -12.04
C PHE A 503 -1.13 9.57 -12.08
N LYS A 504 -1.85 9.59 -13.22
CA LYS A 504 -3.18 10.20 -13.32
C LYS A 504 -4.24 9.36 -12.60
N ASN A 505 -4.25 8.06 -12.84
CA ASN A 505 -5.24 7.12 -12.30
C ASN A 505 -5.12 6.95 -10.78
N THR A 506 -3.92 7.17 -10.24
CA THR A 506 -3.68 7.15 -8.78
C THR A 506 -3.78 8.52 -8.10
N GLU A 507 -4.14 9.57 -8.85
CA GLU A 507 -4.45 10.91 -8.34
C GLU A 507 -5.96 11.18 -8.32
N LYS A 508 -6.70 10.73 -9.34
CA LYS A 508 -8.16 10.92 -9.45
C LYS A 508 -8.84 9.63 -9.90
N PRO A 509 -10.06 9.32 -9.39
CA PRO A 509 -10.79 10.11 -8.39
C PRO A 509 -10.24 9.98 -6.97
N ILE A 510 -9.40 8.98 -6.71
CA ILE A 510 -8.82 8.72 -5.38
C ILE A 510 -7.31 8.91 -5.46
N ARG A 511 -6.76 9.77 -4.59
CA ARG A 511 -5.31 9.85 -4.42
C ARG A 511 -4.87 8.67 -3.56
N ILE A 512 -4.32 7.64 -4.19
CA ILE A 512 -3.95 6.38 -3.51
C ILE A 512 -2.45 6.09 -3.53
N ARG A 513 -1.67 6.75 -4.40
CA ARG A 513 -0.21 6.60 -4.46
C ARG A 513 0.53 7.94 -4.59
N PRO A 514 1.76 8.05 -4.05
CA PRO A 514 2.72 9.08 -4.46
C PRO A 514 3.06 9.01 -5.96
N ILE A 515 3.69 10.07 -6.49
CA ILE A 515 4.44 9.98 -7.75
C ILE A 515 5.80 9.37 -7.43
N ASN A 516 6.11 8.24 -8.05
CA ASN A 516 7.42 7.61 -7.94
C ASN A 516 7.99 7.36 -9.34
N ILE A 517 9.09 8.04 -9.67
CA ILE A 517 9.89 7.74 -10.87
C ILE A 517 10.99 6.76 -10.45
N TYR A 518 10.79 5.49 -10.75
CA TYR A 518 11.69 4.38 -10.47
C TYR A 518 12.29 3.90 -11.80
N TYR A 519 13.61 3.84 -11.93
CA TYR A 519 14.29 3.39 -13.14
C TYR A 519 15.71 2.88 -12.86
N HIS A 520 16.45 2.47 -13.89
CA HIS A 520 17.83 1.98 -13.83
C HIS A 520 18.77 2.81 -14.69
N PHE A 521 20.10 2.63 -14.55
CA PHE A 521 21.05 3.36 -15.39
C PHE A 521 20.94 3.01 -16.87
N TYR A 522 20.58 1.78 -17.23
CA TYR A 522 20.37 1.40 -18.64
C TYR A 522 19.29 2.23 -19.35
N SER A 523 18.43 2.96 -18.64
CA SER A 523 17.54 3.96 -19.26
C SER A 523 18.30 5.00 -20.11
N GLY A 524 19.58 5.25 -19.82
CA GLY A 524 20.47 6.12 -20.61
C GLY A 524 21.06 5.45 -21.87
N GLU A 525 20.81 4.17 -22.09
CA GLU A 525 21.40 3.42 -23.20
C GLU A 525 20.80 3.82 -24.54
N ARG A 526 19.52 4.17 -24.60
CA ARG A 526 18.81 4.43 -25.86
C ARG A 526 18.17 5.81 -25.87
N VAL A 527 18.12 6.42 -27.06
CA VAL A 527 17.50 7.74 -27.26
C VAL A 527 16.02 7.72 -26.86
N SER A 528 15.30 6.65 -27.19
CA SER A 528 13.87 6.51 -26.92
C SER A 528 13.55 6.35 -25.43
N SER A 529 14.35 5.58 -24.69
CA SER A 529 14.20 5.41 -23.24
C SER A 529 14.55 6.69 -22.49
N LEU A 530 15.68 7.34 -22.84
CA LEU A 530 16.07 8.60 -22.24
C LEU A 530 15.02 9.69 -22.47
N LYS A 531 14.43 9.74 -23.68
CA LYS A 531 13.35 10.68 -23.99
C LYS A 531 12.09 10.39 -23.17
N ALA A 532 11.68 9.13 -23.06
CA ALA A 532 10.52 8.74 -22.24
C ALA A 532 10.74 9.11 -20.77
N LEU A 533 11.95 8.89 -20.24
CA LEU A 533 12.30 9.28 -18.88
C LEU A 533 12.18 10.80 -18.67
N LYS A 534 12.75 11.61 -19.58
CA LYS A 534 12.61 13.08 -19.53
C LYS A 534 11.14 13.52 -19.59
N GLU A 535 10.33 12.91 -20.44
CA GLU A 535 8.88 13.19 -20.52
C GLU A 535 8.19 12.92 -19.17
N THR A 536 8.55 11.84 -18.47
CA THR A 536 8.01 11.50 -17.15
C THR A 536 8.41 12.53 -16.07
N TYR A 537 9.66 12.99 -16.07
CA TYR A 537 10.12 14.07 -15.17
C TYR A 537 9.42 15.39 -15.47
N ASP A 538 9.37 15.80 -16.74
CA ASP A 538 8.72 17.03 -17.19
C ASP A 538 7.22 17.05 -16.88
N PHE A 539 6.55 15.91 -17.00
CA PHE A 539 5.15 15.76 -16.59
C PHE A 539 5.01 15.96 -15.08
N SER A 540 5.86 15.33 -14.28
CA SER A 540 5.79 15.36 -12.81
C SER A 540 6.02 16.76 -12.25
N LEU A 541 6.96 17.53 -12.81
CA LEU A 541 7.24 18.90 -12.41
C LEU A 541 6.12 19.90 -12.74
N LYS A 542 5.18 19.54 -13.63
CA LYS A 542 3.96 20.32 -13.90
C LYS A 542 2.85 20.05 -12.89
N GLN A 543 2.99 19.02 -12.05
CA GLN A 543 2.02 18.68 -11.02
C GLN A 543 2.32 19.43 -9.71
N LYS A 544 1.35 19.45 -8.80
CA LYS A 544 1.52 19.97 -7.44
C LYS A 544 2.21 18.94 -6.56
N ILE A 545 3.54 18.94 -6.56
CA ILE A 545 4.36 17.95 -5.86
C ILE A 545 5.08 18.50 -4.63
N ASN A 546 5.38 17.60 -3.68
CA ASN A 546 6.34 17.81 -2.60
C ASN A 546 7.52 16.83 -2.79
N PRO A 547 8.63 17.27 -3.38
CA PRO A 547 9.79 16.41 -3.63
C PRO A 547 10.52 16.05 -2.33
N ILE A 548 10.68 14.75 -2.07
CA ILE A 548 11.38 14.22 -0.91
C ILE A 548 12.44 13.19 -1.32
N PHE A 549 13.44 13.00 -0.47
CA PHE A 549 14.35 11.87 -0.60
C PHE A 549 13.61 10.55 -0.36
N PRO A 550 13.92 9.47 -1.12
CA PRO A 550 13.28 8.17 -0.92
C PRO A 550 13.43 7.60 0.49
N SER A 551 14.52 7.90 1.21
CA SER A 551 14.65 7.50 2.62
C SER A 551 13.55 8.05 3.52
N LEU A 552 13.06 9.28 3.25
CA LEU A 552 11.94 9.84 4.02
C LEU A 552 10.64 9.09 3.72
N TYR A 553 10.40 8.67 2.48
CA TYR A 553 9.25 7.82 2.14
C TYR A 553 9.29 6.49 2.92
N ILE A 554 10.45 5.83 2.95
CA ILE A 554 10.63 4.57 3.71
C ILE A 554 10.35 4.80 5.21
N GLU A 555 10.88 5.89 5.78
CA GLU A 555 10.63 6.27 7.17
C GLU A 555 9.15 6.60 7.44
N MET A 556 8.44 7.22 6.49
CA MET A 556 7.00 7.46 6.56
C MET A 556 6.21 6.15 6.59
N VAL A 557 6.59 5.15 5.80
CA VAL A 557 5.94 3.82 5.82
C VAL A 557 6.15 3.13 7.18
N HIS A 558 7.37 3.17 7.73
CA HIS A 558 7.62 2.64 9.08
C HIS A 558 6.84 3.37 10.17
N ASP A 559 6.75 4.69 10.11
CA ASP A 559 5.94 5.47 11.04
C ASP A 559 4.45 5.11 10.92
N TRP A 560 3.92 5.11 9.69
CA TRP A 560 2.53 4.75 9.37
C TRP A 560 2.07 3.47 10.04
N LYS A 561 2.93 2.44 10.08
CA LYS A 561 2.64 1.14 10.73
C LYS A 561 2.48 1.22 12.24
N THR A 562 3.18 2.16 12.87
CA THR A 562 3.29 2.32 14.32
C THR A 562 2.42 3.44 14.89
N ILE A 563 1.78 4.25 14.04
CA ILE A 563 0.88 5.33 14.49
C ILE A 563 -0.27 4.79 15.33
N GLU A 564 -0.50 5.45 16.45
CA GLU A 564 -1.64 5.22 17.33
C GLU A 564 -2.63 6.38 17.20
N ILE A 565 -3.91 6.05 17.04
CA ILE A 565 -4.99 7.03 17.00
C ILE A 565 -6.01 6.62 18.05
N ASN A 566 -6.35 7.54 18.94
CA ASN A 566 -7.43 7.37 19.90
C ASN A 566 -8.59 8.27 19.51
N LYS A 567 -9.76 7.67 19.22
CA LYS A 567 -10.99 8.38 18.91
C LYS A 567 -11.69 8.74 20.22
N VAL A 568 -11.81 10.03 20.51
CA VAL A 568 -12.56 10.53 21.67
C VAL A 568 -14.04 10.62 21.31
N ASN A 569 -14.34 11.19 20.14
CA ASN A 569 -15.66 11.19 19.51
C ASN A 569 -15.51 11.48 18.00
N PHE A 570 -16.61 11.69 17.27
CA PHE A 570 -16.60 11.95 15.83
C PHE A 570 -15.83 13.20 15.40
N GLU A 571 -15.71 14.20 16.28
CA GLU A 571 -15.04 15.47 15.98
C GLU A 571 -13.73 15.63 16.77
N HIS A 572 -13.23 14.58 17.45
CA HIS A 572 -12.06 14.69 18.31
C HIS A 572 -11.20 13.41 18.31
N TYR A 573 -9.96 13.56 17.85
CA TYR A 573 -8.96 12.50 17.78
C TYR A 573 -7.66 12.90 18.48
N LYS A 574 -7.00 11.95 19.13
CA LYS A 574 -5.63 12.06 19.65
C LYS A 574 -4.72 11.15 18.86
N VAL A 575 -3.60 11.68 18.40
CA VAL A 575 -2.67 10.99 17.49
C VAL A 575 -1.28 10.97 18.10
N GLN A 576 -0.63 9.83 18.04
CA GLN A 576 0.79 9.66 18.37
C GLN A 576 1.51 9.03 17.17
N THR A 577 2.61 9.67 16.75
CA THR A 577 3.45 9.28 15.61
C THR A 577 4.92 9.30 15.99
N LYS A 578 5.80 8.79 15.11
CA LYS A 578 7.25 8.99 15.18
C LYS A 578 7.71 10.29 14.49
N GLY A 579 6.75 11.11 14.03
CA GLY A 579 7.00 12.43 13.47
C GLY A 579 7.37 12.46 11.98
N LYS A 580 7.26 11.34 11.26
CA LYS A 580 7.56 11.24 9.83
C LYS A 580 6.30 11.39 8.98
N VAL A 581 5.20 10.76 9.37
CA VAL A 581 3.89 11.03 8.77
C VAL A 581 3.38 12.38 9.27
N LYS A 582 3.09 13.29 8.34
CA LYS A 582 2.65 14.67 8.63
C LYS A 582 1.22 14.97 8.20
N THR A 583 0.52 14.00 7.61
CA THR A 583 -0.81 14.22 7.06
C THR A 583 -1.76 13.12 7.51
N PHE A 584 -2.96 13.54 7.90
CA PHE A 584 -4.06 12.64 8.21
C PHE A 584 -5.28 13.01 7.38
N ARG A 585 -5.98 12.02 6.86
CA ARG A 585 -7.13 12.16 5.98
C ARG A 585 -8.42 11.74 6.71
N ILE A 586 -9.51 12.44 6.43
CA ILE A 586 -10.87 12.02 6.78
C ILE A 586 -11.81 12.37 5.61
N ASP A 587 -12.74 11.49 5.29
CA ASP A 587 -13.68 11.65 4.17
C ASP A 587 -14.92 12.45 4.58
N GLU A 588 -14.66 13.65 5.10
CA GLU A 588 -15.65 14.65 5.51
C GLU A 588 -15.20 16.04 5.00
N PRO A 589 -15.39 16.34 3.70
CA PRO A 589 -14.86 17.56 3.07
C PRO A 589 -15.49 18.85 3.61
N GLU A 590 -16.64 18.76 4.27
CA GLU A 590 -17.35 19.87 4.92
C GLU A 590 -16.80 20.22 6.31
N LYS A 591 -15.89 19.40 6.86
CA LYS A 591 -15.19 19.67 8.12
C LYS A 591 -13.85 20.36 7.88
N VAL A 592 -13.38 21.05 8.91
CA VAL A 592 -12.04 21.65 9.00
C VAL A 592 -11.52 21.56 10.44
N PRO A 593 -10.20 21.66 10.70
CA PRO A 593 -9.68 21.71 12.06
C PRO A 593 -10.13 22.98 12.81
N ASP A 594 -10.59 22.83 14.06
CA ASP A 594 -10.75 23.93 15.01
C ASP A 594 -9.37 24.30 15.55
N TYR A 595 -8.72 25.30 14.95
CA TYR A 595 -7.38 25.76 15.33
C TYR A 595 -7.29 26.36 16.73
N LYS A 596 -8.42 26.67 17.40
CA LYS A 596 -8.38 27.17 18.79
C LYS A 596 -8.23 26.04 19.80
N LYS A 597 -8.73 24.85 19.46
CA LYS A 597 -8.70 23.66 20.32
C LYS A 597 -7.63 22.67 19.91
N SER A 598 -7.37 22.55 18.61
CA SER A 598 -6.43 21.59 18.07
C SER A 598 -4.99 21.92 18.46
N VAL A 599 -4.21 20.88 18.71
CA VAL A 599 -2.80 20.96 19.12
C VAL A 599 -1.95 20.32 18.03
N ASN A 600 -0.84 20.99 17.69
CA ASN A 600 0.11 20.54 16.68
C ASN A 600 -0.50 20.38 15.27
N ILE A 601 -1.44 21.26 14.90
CA ILE A 601 -2.04 21.31 13.56
C ILE A 601 -1.66 22.62 12.89
N ILE A 602 -1.04 22.55 11.71
CA ILE A 602 -0.48 23.71 11.00
C ILE A 602 -1.30 24.10 9.76
N GLY A 603 -2.18 23.22 9.29
CA GLY A 603 -2.84 23.42 8.01
C GLY A 603 -3.88 22.35 7.68
N HIS A 604 -4.63 22.60 6.60
CA HIS A 604 -5.51 21.61 6.01
C HIS A 604 -5.80 21.95 4.54
N GLN A 605 -6.25 20.96 3.78
CA GLN A 605 -6.77 21.12 2.43
C GLN A 605 -7.83 20.05 2.14
N VAL A 606 -8.85 20.41 1.35
CA VAL A 606 -9.79 19.44 0.80
C VAL A 606 -9.30 19.03 -0.59
N ILE A 607 -9.15 17.72 -0.83
CA ILE A 607 -8.69 17.13 -2.08
C ILE A 607 -9.57 15.92 -2.35
N ASN A 608 -10.15 15.82 -3.56
CA ASN A 608 -10.98 14.69 -3.98
C ASN A 608 -12.06 14.29 -2.95
N GLU A 609 -12.82 15.27 -2.45
CA GLU A 609 -13.86 15.05 -1.42
C GLU A 609 -13.37 14.51 -0.06
N SER A 610 -12.06 14.62 0.23
CA SER A 610 -11.49 14.28 1.54
C SER A 610 -10.79 15.48 2.17
N LEU A 611 -10.94 15.66 3.47
CA LEU A 611 -10.18 16.61 4.28
C LEU A 611 -8.81 16.00 4.64
N TYR A 612 -7.74 16.70 4.30
CA TYR A 612 -6.37 16.40 4.72
C TYR A 612 -5.93 17.42 5.76
N VAL A 613 -5.55 16.94 6.94
CA VAL A 613 -5.09 17.72 8.09
C VAL A 613 -3.58 17.59 8.23
N PHE A 614 -2.88 18.73 8.35
CA PHE A 614 -1.42 18.76 8.40
C PHE A 614 -0.92 18.94 9.83
N LEU A 615 -0.10 18.00 10.29
CA LEU A 615 0.55 18.05 11.59
C LEU A 615 1.76 18.98 11.57
N GLY A 616 2.05 19.58 12.72
CA GLY A 616 3.25 20.36 12.97
C GLY A 616 4.45 19.50 13.35
N LYS A 617 5.35 20.10 14.14
CA LYS A 617 6.65 19.49 14.48
C LYS A 617 6.58 18.40 15.54
N GLU A 618 5.58 18.45 16.42
CA GLU A 618 5.48 17.52 17.55
C GLU A 618 5.05 16.11 17.10
N THR A 619 5.34 15.10 17.92
CA THR A 619 4.96 13.70 17.66
C THR A 619 3.56 13.36 18.15
N ASN A 620 3.02 14.16 19.06
CA ASN A 620 1.64 14.08 19.55
C ASN A 620 0.80 15.19 18.91
N ALA A 621 -0.44 14.88 18.54
CA ALA A 621 -1.39 15.85 18.04
C ALA A 621 -2.80 15.60 18.60
N GLU A 622 -3.58 16.66 18.73
CA GLU A 622 -4.98 16.61 19.11
C GLU A 622 -5.78 17.35 18.04
N ILE A 623 -6.66 16.63 17.35
CA ILE A 623 -7.42 17.12 16.20
C ILE A 623 -8.86 17.29 16.64
N TYR A 624 -9.31 18.55 16.70
CA TYR A 624 -10.72 18.89 16.85
C TYR A 624 -11.26 19.32 15.49
N LEU A 625 -12.38 18.76 15.06
CA LEU A 625 -13.04 19.11 13.80
C LEU A 625 -14.25 20.01 14.05
N THR A 626 -14.55 20.86 13.07
CA THR A 626 -15.72 21.72 13.08
C THR A 626 -16.15 22.05 11.66
N SER A 627 -17.42 22.38 11.45
CA SER A 627 -17.91 22.94 10.17
C SER A 627 -17.82 24.46 10.12
N LYS A 628 -17.26 25.11 11.15
CA LYS A 628 -17.12 26.57 11.21
C LYS A 628 -15.89 27.00 10.41
N LYS A 629 -16.06 28.08 9.64
CA LYS A 629 -14.95 28.73 8.91
C LYS A 629 -13.86 29.18 9.87
N GLN A 630 -12.62 28.87 9.53
CA GLN A 630 -11.45 29.21 10.34
C GLN A 630 -11.00 30.65 10.08
N THR A 631 -10.63 31.35 11.15
CA THR A 631 -10.14 32.74 11.10
C THR A 631 -8.67 32.88 11.45
N GLN A 632 -8.05 31.81 11.96
CA GLN A 632 -6.62 31.79 12.27
C GLN A 632 -5.80 31.49 11.00
N PRO A 633 -4.57 32.01 10.89
CA PRO A 633 -3.68 31.65 9.80
C PRO A 633 -3.37 30.16 9.76
N TYR A 634 -3.38 29.56 8.57
CA TYR A 634 -3.02 28.16 8.37
C TYR A 634 -2.40 27.92 7.00
N ILE A 635 -1.57 26.87 6.88
CA ILE A 635 -0.99 26.44 5.61
C ILE A 635 -2.06 25.70 4.81
N SER A 636 -2.43 26.23 3.64
CA SER A 636 -3.34 25.54 2.72
C SER A 636 -2.61 24.62 1.76
N GLU A 637 -1.36 24.94 1.42
CA GLU A 637 -0.56 24.17 0.47
C GLU A 637 0.94 24.46 0.69
N ALA A 638 1.80 23.46 0.58
CA ALA A 638 3.25 23.64 0.49
C ALA A 638 3.88 22.57 -0.41
N THR A 639 4.80 23.00 -1.29
CA THR A 639 5.58 22.11 -2.16
C THR A 639 6.99 21.85 -1.61
N VAL A 640 7.20 22.20 -0.34
CA VAL A 640 8.46 22.06 0.41
C VAL A 640 8.17 21.43 1.78
N LEU A 641 9.20 20.99 2.50
CA LEU A 641 9.02 20.47 3.85
C LEU A 641 8.93 21.61 4.87
N VAL A 642 7.84 21.62 5.64
CA VAL A 642 7.66 22.53 6.76
C VAL A 642 8.25 21.89 8.03
N LYS A 643 9.13 22.62 8.72
CA LYS A 643 9.71 22.23 10.02
C LYS A 643 8.92 22.81 11.17
N ASP A 644 8.59 24.10 11.11
CA ASP A 644 7.80 24.78 12.15
C ASP A 644 6.93 25.86 11.53
N PHE A 645 5.76 26.06 12.12
CA PHE A 645 4.85 27.16 11.81
C PHE A 645 4.33 27.73 13.12
N ASN A 646 4.85 28.90 13.47
CA ASN A 646 4.27 29.73 14.51
C ASN A 646 3.67 30.96 13.84
N LYS A 647 2.65 31.59 14.43
CA LYS A 647 1.85 32.66 13.79
C LYS A 647 2.67 33.87 13.28
N LYS A 648 3.97 33.94 13.57
CA LYS A 648 4.90 34.96 13.11
C LYS A 648 5.79 34.48 11.97
N GLU A 649 6.11 33.20 11.89
CA GLU A 649 7.05 32.68 10.91
C GLU A 649 6.83 31.22 10.52
N ILE A 650 7.35 30.87 9.35
CA ILE A 650 7.44 29.50 8.86
C ILE A 650 8.91 29.17 8.66
N THR A 651 9.34 28.02 9.17
CA THR A 651 10.67 27.46 8.88
C THR A 651 10.53 26.10 8.22
N GLY A 652 11.52 25.73 7.41
CA GLY A 652 11.47 24.47 6.68
C GLY A 652 12.72 24.21 5.87
N VAL A 653 12.61 23.20 5.01
CA VAL A 653 13.67 22.80 4.07
C VAL A 653 13.06 22.64 2.68
N ALA A 654 13.66 23.30 1.71
CA ALA A 654 13.35 23.12 0.30
C ALA A 654 14.39 22.19 -0.32
N HIS A 655 13.99 20.96 -0.68
CA HIS A 655 14.83 20.07 -1.49
C HIS A 655 14.81 20.45 -2.97
N TYR A 656 13.81 21.21 -3.38
CA TYR A 656 13.65 21.79 -4.71
C TYR A 656 12.96 23.16 -4.57
N PRO A 657 13.20 24.13 -5.49
CA PRO A 657 12.46 25.38 -5.49
C PRO A 657 10.95 25.15 -5.49
N GLY A 658 10.22 25.97 -4.75
CA GLY A 658 8.81 25.72 -4.48
C GLY A 658 8.13 26.91 -3.85
N TYR A 659 7.03 26.66 -3.14
CA TYR A 659 6.28 27.70 -2.46
C TYR A 659 5.51 27.16 -1.25
N ILE A 660 5.02 28.10 -0.43
CA ILE A 660 4.04 27.87 0.62
C ILE A 660 2.88 28.84 0.43
N GLU A 661 1.66 28.34 0.54
CA GLU A 661 0.43 29.13 0.56
C GLU A 661 -0.18 29.12 1.96
N VAL A 662 -0.43 30.32 2.48
CA VAL A 662 -1.02 30.54 3.79
C VAL A 662 -2.36 31.25 3.60
N MET A 663 -3.38 30.70 4.23
CA MET A 663 -4.70 31.30 4.36
C MET A 663 -4.76 32.10 5.66
N ASN A 664 -5.28 33.32 5.61
CA ASN A 664 -5.65 34.11 6.79
C ASN A 664 -7.02 34.74 6.54
N LYS A 665 -8.02 34.33 7.33
CA LYS A 665 -9.44 34.57 7.03
C LYS A 665 -9.74 34.11 5.59
N ASP A 666 -10.06 35.05 4.70
CA ASP A 666 -10.44 34.79 3.31
C ASP A 666 -9.34 35.18 2.33
N LYS A 667 -8.19 35.60 2.83
CA LYS A 667 -7.05 36.01 2.01
C LYS A 667 -6.06 34.86 1.92
N LYS A 668 -5.66 34.56 0.70
CA LYS A 668 -4.58 33.62 0.39
C LYS A 668 -3.32 34.41 0.05
N LYS A 669 -2.20 34.07 0.67
CA LYS A 669 -0.87 34.63 0.35
C LYS A 669 0.09 33.50 0.02
N ARG A 670 0.82 33.67 -1.08
CA ARG A 670 1.85 32.73 -1.53
C ARG A 670 3.24 33.31 -1.25
N PHE A 671 4.15 32.44 -0.82
CA PHE A 671 5.55 32.75 -0.56
C PHE A 671 6.40 31.81 -1.41
N ASP A 672 7.09 32.35 -2.41
CA ASP A 672 7.98 31.57 -3.27
C ASP A 672 9.35 31.37 -2.59
N ILE A 673 9.85 30.14 -2.68
CA ILE A 673 11.14 29.70 -2.15
C ILE A 673 12.01 29.31 -3.33
N LEU A 674 12.88 30.24 -3.73
CA LEU A 674 13.65 30.14 -4.98
C LEU A 674 14.96 29.34 -4.83
N LYS A 675 15.39 29.08 -3.58
CA LYS A 675 16.64 28.37 -3.28
C LYS A 675 16.36 27.12 -2.47
N THR A 676 17.16 26.09 -2.70
CA THR A 676 17.17 24.87 -1.89
C THR A 676 17.89 25.11 -0.56
N GLY A 677 17.63 24.24 0.43
CA GLY A 677 18.18 24.33 1.78
C GLY A 677 17.17 24.84 2.80
N GLU A 678 17.66 25.25 3.96
CA GLU A 678 16.82 25.79 5.03
C GLU A 678 16.27 27.17 4.65
N PHE A 679 15.01 27.42 5.00
CA PHE A 679 14.39 28.72 4.80
C PHE A 679 13.65 29.19 6.06
N ARG A 680 13.46 30.50 6.14
CA ARG A 680 12.64 31.19 7.15
C ARG A 680 11.83 32.29 6.48
N ILE A 681 10.52 32.26 6.65
CA ILE A 681 9.58 33.24 6.12
C ILE A 681 8.97 33.98 7.30
N GLN A 682 9.10 35.31 7.34
CA GLN A 682 8.38 36.15 8.29
C GLN A 682 6.99 36.48 7.73
N LEU A 683 5.96 36.32 8.57
CA LEU A 683 4.56 36.56 8.23
C LEU A 683 4.08 37.96 8.63
N GLU A 684 4.99 38.84 9.07
CA GLU A 684 4.72 40.23 9.42
C GLU A 684 3.91 40.87 8.28
N SER A 685 2.63 41.22 8.54
CA SER A 685 1.60 41.76 7.63
C SER A 685 0.58 40.81 6.96
N MET A 686 0.37 39.58 7.44
CA MET A 686 -0.80 38.79 7.00
C MET A 686 -2.15 39.24 7.57
#